data_AF-A0A1D7QXI0-F1
#
_entry.id   AF-A0A1D7QXI0-F1
#
_cell.length_a   1.000
_cell.length_b   1.000
_cell.length_c   1.000
_cell.angle_alpha   90.00
_cell.angle_beta   90.00
_cell.angle_gamma   90.00
#
_symmetry.space_group_name_H-M   'P 1'
#
loop_
_entity.id
_entity.type
_entity.pdbx_description
1 polymer ?
#
loop_
_entity_poly.entity_id
_entity_poly.type
_entity_poly.pdbx_seq_one_letter_code
_entity_poly.pdbx_strand_id
1 'polypeptide(L)'
;MTILQCNEITKTFGEKVLFDKISFSIGERERIGLIGVNGTGKSTLLKTIAGIEGKEHGSFEHAGNFSIEYMPQDPEFPEGVSVLDIVFGGEMPIIQAMRHYEMVLAALEADPSDEKLQRDLVKAQERMDRENAWDANTQAKTILSKLGITTYTKEAVTLSGGQKKRVAIARSLIQPVDLLLLDEPTNHLDNLTIEWLEGFLSNYPGALMLITHDRYFLNRVTEVIFELDHGRLFRYEGNYEAFLEKRAERELNEAAQEDKRQNLLRREIAWLKRGAKARTTKQKARKQRIETIQENKPVEKDGELDFAIGSVRLGKKVIELENVSKEMDGKLLFSELNELIVRGDRVGMIGPNGIGKSTLLNIIAGRHEPDNGTIDIGETVRIGYYTQDHDTMDEDLRMIDYIKETAEAVKTIHGELITAEQMLERFLFTRPTQRTHIRRLSGGERRRLYLLKVLMEEPNVLFLDEPTNDLDTTTLSILEDYLDQFPGVVITVSHDRYFLDRVVDRLLVFKGDGQVSRYQGSYSDWLDEEKKQQKAANEQAKQEADKKKNSEKKPKQKLSYREQEEWKTIEDRIMTIEEELEAVSDAIDSCGSDFDKARELYEKQQQLETDLENAMNRWEELSIRVESMKS
;
A
#
# COMPACT_ATOMS: atom_id res chain seq x y z
N MET A 1 8.02 15.91 20.85
CA MET A 1 7.29 17.10 21.37
C MET A 1 5.90 17.14 20.76
N THR A 2 4.97 17.94 21.29
CA THR A 2 3.63 18.12 20.68
C THR A 2 3.73 19.13 19.53
N ILE A 3 3.26 18.75 18.34
CA ILE A 3 3.25 19.63 17.15
C ILE A 3 1.91 20.32 16.94
N LEU A 4 0.81 19.65 17.30
CA LEU A 4 -0.55 20.17 17.19
C LEU A 4 -1.35 19.78 18.43
N GLN A 5 -2.05 20.73 19.01
CA GLN A 5 -3.00 20.55 20.09
C GLN A 5 -4.38 21.04 19.66
N CYS A 6 -5.36 20.18 19.85
CA CYS A 6 -6.76 20.37 19.50
C CYS A 6 -7.57 20.39 20.80
N ASN A 7 -8.26 21.51 21.08
CA ASN A 7 -9.01 21.69 22.32
C ASN A 7 -10.49 21.90 22.04
N GLU A 8 -11.33 21.04 22.62
CA GLU A 8 -12.81 21.09 22.62
C GLU A 8 -13.44 21.39 21.25
N ILE A 9 -13.03 20.67 20.22
CA ILE A 9 -13.55 20.90 18.86
C ILE A 9 -14.95 20.30 18.75
N THR A 10 -15.89 21.10 18.24
CA THR A 10 -17.24 20.66 17.91
C THR A 10 -17.57 20.99 16.45
N LYS A 11 -18.24 20.04 15.79
CA LYS A 11 -18.75 20.20 14.43
C LYS A 11 -20.07 19.48 14.25
N THR A 12 -21.03 20.18 13.66
CA THR A 12 -22.31 19.61 13.23
C THR A 12 -22.45 19.69 11.72
N PHE A 13 -23.23 18.77 11.14
CA PHE A 13 -23.61 18.79 9.74
C PHE A 13 -25.11 18.54 9.62
N GLY A 14 -25.86 19.61 9.33
CA GLY A 14 -27.33 19.59 9.41
C GLY A 14 -27.79 19.35 10.85
N GLU A 15 -28.59 18.31 11.06
CA GLU A 15 -29.06 17.90 12.40
C GLU A 15 -28.14 16.89 13.09
N LYS A 16 -27.12 16.38 12.39
CA LYS A 16 -26.22 15.34 12.91
C LYS A 16 -24.99 15.99 13.54
N VAL A 17 -24.76 15.72 14.83
CA VAL A 17 -23.50 16.06 15.50
C VAL A 17 -22.44 15.05 15.05
N LEU A 18 -21.38 15.52 14.39
CA LEU A 18 -20.30 14.65 13.92
C LEU A 18 -19.28 14.39 15.03
N PHE A 19 -18.87 15.45 15.72
CA PHE A 19 -18.02 15.36 16.91
C PHE A 19 -18.32 16.51 17.87
N ASP A 20 -18.29 16.21 19.17
CA ASP A 20 -18.64 17.14 20.24
C ASP A 20 -17.51 17.21 21.28
N LYS A 21 -16.90 18.39 21.41
CA LYS A 21 -15.84 18.72 22.38
C LYS A 21 -14.68 17.73 22.39
N ILE A 22 -14.26 17.27 21.22
CA ILE A 22 -13.11 16.38 21.12
C ILE A 22 -11.82 17.16 21.41
N SER A 23 -10.93 16.57 22.23
CA SER A 23 -9.64 17.16 22.57
C SER A 23 -8.55 16.11 22.41
N PHE A 24 -7.47 16.45 21.71
CA PHE A 24 -6.35 15.55 21.47
C PHE A 24 -5.08 16.33 21.12
N SER A 25 -3.94 15.66 21.21
CA SER A 25 -2.64 16.19 20.80
C SER A 25 -1.96 15.24 19.83
N ILE A 26 -1.24 15.79 18.87
CA ILE A 26 -0.39 15.06 17.94
C ILE A 26 1.07 15.36 18.27
N GLY A 27 1.86 14.31 18.47
CA GLY A 27 3.30 14.37 18.68
C GLY A 27 4.10 14.38 17.37
N GLU A 28 5.37 14.80 17.46
CA GLU A 28 6.35 14.63 16.38
C GLU A 28 6.45 13.16 15.99
N ARG A 29 6.43 12.86 14.68
CA ARG A 29 6.56 11.51 14.12
C ARG A 29 5.48 10.51 14.55
N GLU A 30 4.43 10.98 15.21
CA GLU A 30 3.34 10.11 15.63
C GLU A 30 2.59 9.58 14.40
N ARG A 31 2.31 8.27 14.42
CA ARG A 31 1.58 7.57 13.36
C ARG A 31 0.18 7.23 13.84
N ILE A 32 -0.80 8.00 13.40
CA ILE A 32 -2.17 7.94 13.87
C ILE A 32 -3.08 7.33 12.80
N GLY A 33 -3.76 6.23 13.14
CA GLY A 33 -4.86 5.70 12.35
C GLY A 33 -6.20 6.22 12.87
N LEU A 34 -7.02 6.82 12.02
CA LEU A 34 -8.36 7.29 12.38
C LEU A 34 -9.43 6.30 11.88
N ILE A 35 -10.16 5.70 12.81
CA ILE A 35 -11.14 4.64 12.59
C ILE A 35 -12.51 5.08 13.10
N GLY A 36 -13.57 4.55 12.52
CA GLY A 36 -14.96 4.81 12.91
C GLY A 36 -15.91 4.32 11.82
N VAL A 37 -17.19 4.18 12.15
CA VAL A 37 -18.20 3.78 11.14
C VAL A 37 -18.38 4.87 10.09
N ASN A 38 -18.95 4.51 8.94
CA ASN A 38 -19.20 5.49 7.89
C ASN A 38 -20.19 6.58 8.34
N GLY A 39 -19.86 7.82 7.99
CA GLY A 39 -20.65 8.99 8.39
C GLY A 39 -20.48 9.45 9.84
N THR A 40 -19.47 8.98 10.59
CA THR A 40 -19.11 9.57 11.90
C THR A 40 -18.36 10.90 11.79
N GLY A 41 -17.88 11.26 10.59
CA GLY A 41 -17.15 12.50 10.36
C GLY A 41 -15.63 12.37 10.31
N LYS A 42 -15.07 11.18 10.03
CA LYS A 42 -13.61 10.96 9.88
C LYS A 42 -12.97 11.93 8.89
N SER A 43 -13.45 11.95 7.65
CA SER A 43 -12.95 12.86 6.60
C SER A 43 -13.19 14.32 6.97
N THR A 44 -14.31 14.63 7.62
CA THR A 44 -14.59 15.98 8.14
C THR A 44 -13.58 16.41 9.21
N LEU A 45 -13.14 15.50 10.07
CA LEU A 45 -12.10 15.78 11.07
C LEU A 45 -10.78 16.11 10.38
N LEU A 46 -10.34 15.34 9.37
CA LEU A 46 -9.14 15.66 8.60
C LEU A 46 -9.24 17.02 7.91
N LYS A 47 -10.37 17.30 7.24
CA LYS A 47 -10.61 18.60 6.58
C LYS A 47 -10.61 19.77 7.57
N THR A 48 -11.09 19.54 8.79
CA THR A 48 -11.11 20.54 9.86
C THR A 48 -9.71 20.81 10.39
N ILE A 49 -8.86 19.77 10.50
CA ILE A 49 -7.44 19.92 10.87
C ILE A 49 -6.66 20.61 9.74
N ALA A 50 -6.94 20.28 8.48
CA ALA A 50 -6.32 20.87 7.30
C ALA A 50 -6.72 22.35 7.06
N GLY A 51 -7.70 22.88 7.80
CA GLY A 51 -8.22 24.24 7.62
C GLY A 51 -9.10 24.43 6.38
N ILE A 52 -9.51 23.34 5.73
CA ILE A 52 -10.40 23.35 4.56
C ILE A 52 -11.85 23.56 5.00
N GLU A 53 -12.25 22.89 6.08
CA GLU A 53 -13.55 23.11 6.71
C GLU A 53 -13.42 23.89 8.02
N GLY A 54 -14.31 24.86 8.23
CA GLY A 54 -14.38 25.60 9.49
C GLY A 54 -14.94 24.75 10.65
N LYS A 55 -14.54 25.08 11.87
CA LYS A 55 -15.10 24.54 13.13
C LYS A 55 -16.09 25.52 13.75
N GLU A 56 -17.02 25.00 14.57
CA GLU A 56 -17.98 25.83 15.31
C GLU A 56 -17.41 26.31 16.65
N HIS A 57 -16.79 25.39 17.39
CA HIS A 57 -16.16 25.63 18.68
C HIS A 57 -14.78 24.97 18.77
N GLY A 58 -13.96 25.43 19.72
CA GLY A 58 -12.62 24.90 20.00
C GLY A 58 -11.46 25.66 19.35
N SER A 59 -10.23 25.38 19.78
CA SER A 59 -8.99 26.03 19.30
C SER A 59 -7.99 25.01 18.74
N PHE A 60 -7.11 25.49 17.86
CA PHE A 60 -5.94 24.75 17.37
C PHE A 60 -4.71 25.52 17.82
N GLU A 61 -3.76 24.85 18.43
CA GLU A 61 -2.48 25.41 18.86
C GLU A 61 -1.37 24.56 18.24
N HIS A 62 -0.43 25.21 17.54
CA HIS A 62 0.73 24.54 16.94
C HIS A 62 2.01 25.29 17.29
N ALA A 63 3.13 24.56 17.32
CA ALA A 63 4.43 25.14 17.63
C ALA A 63 5.13 25.62 16.34
N GLY A 64 5.58 26.88 16.31
CA GLY A 64 6.43 27.41 15.22
C GLY A 64 5.75 27.51 13.85
N ASN A 65 6.56 27.42 12.79
CA ASN A 65 6.09 27.32 11.41
C ASN A 65 5.62 25.87 11.17
N PHE A 66 4.31 25.67 11.13
CA PHE A 66 3.69 24.36 10.98
C PHE A 66 3.07 24.22 9.58
N SER A 67 3.44 23.17 8.86
CA SER A 67 2.87 22.84 7.54
C SER A 67 2.07 21.55 7.58
N ILE A 68 0.93 21.56 6.88
CA ILE A 68 0.01 20.43 6.76
C ILE A 68 -0.25 20.21 5.28
N GLU A 69 -0.21 18.96 4.82
CA GLU A 69 -0.74 18.57 3.50
C GLU A 69 -1.88 17.57 3.70
N TYR A 70 -2.99 17.81 3.00
CA TYR A 70 -4.16 16.94 3.02
C TYR A 70 -4.42 16.32 1.65
N MET A 71 -4.50 15.00 1.64
CA MET A 71 -4.92 14.22 0.49
C MET A 71 -6.40 13.85 0.63
N PRO A 72 -7.30 14.42 -0.20
CA PRO A 72 -8.71 14.05 -0.19
C PRO A 72 -8.94 12.64 -0.76
N GLN A 73 -10.06 12.02 -0.35
CA GLN A 73 -10.50 10.71 -0.87
C GLN A 73 -10.69 10.73 -2.39
N ASP A 74 -11.37 11.77 -2.89
CA ASP A 74 -11.65 12.04 -4.30
C ASP A 74 -10.93 13.32 -4.74
N PRO A 75 -9.75 13.22 -5.35
CA PRO A 75 -8.99 14.39 -5.79
C PRO A 75 -9.62 15.01 -7.03
N GLU A 76 -10.04 16.27 -6.91
CA GLU A 76 -10.46 17.10 -8.04
C GLU A 76 -9.26 17.86 -8.61
N PHE A 77 -9.11 17.78 -9.93
CA PHE A 77 -8.03 18.46 -10.63
C PHE A 77 -8.58 19.53 -11.58
N PRO A 78 -8.01 20.74 -11.57
CA PRO A 78 -8.43 21.82 -12.47
C PRO A 78 -8.16 21.47 -13.94
N GLU A 79 -9.02 21.98 -14.83
CA GLU A 79 -8.86 21.84 -16.28
C GLU A 79 -7.60 22.56 -16.78
N GLY A 80 -6.96 21.99 -17.81
CA GLY A 80 -5.77 22.55 -18.44
C GLY A 80 -4.47 22.44 -17.63
N VAL A 81 -4.48 21.73 -16.49
CA VAL A 81 -3.30 21.55 -15.64
C VAL A 81 -2.65 20.20 -15.90
N SER A 82 -1.33 20.20 -16.10
CA SER A 82 -0.55 18.97 -16.33
C SER A 82 -0.34 18.18 -15.04
N VAL A 83 -0.02 16.88 -15.16
CA VAL A 83 0.34 16.03 -14.02
C VAL A 83 1.53 16.63 -13.26
N LEU A 84 2.53 17.12 -13.98
CA LEU A 84 3.72 17.78 -13.42
C LEU A 84 3.33 19.01 -12.59
N ASP A 85 2.44 19.86 -13.10
CA ASP A 85 1.99 21.06 -12.40
C ASP A 85 1.22 20.74 -11.11
N ILE A 86 0.52 19.61 -11.05
CA ILE A 86 -0.20 19.19 -9.84
C ILE A 86 0.75 18.65 -8.81
N VAL A 87 1.66 17.78 -9.23
CA VAL A 87 2.66 17.17 -8.34
C VAL A 87 3.57 18.23 -7.74
N PHE A 88 3.98 19.21 -8.55
CA PHE A 88 4.81 20.33 -8.14
C PHE A 88 4.02 21.64 -7.96
N GLY A 89 2.75 21.54 -7.58
CA GLY A 89 1.85 22.70 -7.43
C GLY A 89 2.05 23.51 -6.15
N GLY A 90 2.98 23.12 -5.27
CA GLY A 90 3.22 23.77 -3.99
C GLY A 90 3.89 25.13 -4.09
N GLU A 91 3.63 25.99 -3.11
CA GLU A 91 4.23 27.34 -3.03
C GLU A 91 5.68 27.34 -2.52
N MET A 92 6.17 26.20 -2.01
CA MET A 92 7.52 26.11 -1.46
C MET A 92 8.58 26.42 -2.54
N PRO A 93 9.63 27.20 -2.22
CA PRO A 93 10.66 27.59 -3.18
C PRO A 93 11.31 26.41 -3.91
N ILE A 94 11.55 25.31 -3.18
CA ILE A 94 12.10 24.05 -3.72
C ILE A 94 11.20 23.45 -4.80
N ILE A 95 9.88 23.41 -4.56
CA ILE A 95 8.89 22.85 -5.48
C ILE A 95 8.75 23.74 -6.73
N GLN A 96 8.76 25.06 -6.56
CA GLN A 96 8.75 26.00 -7.69
C GLN A 96 9.99 25.88 -8.58
N ALA A 97 11.16 25.66 -7.98
CA ALA A 97 12.40 25.43 -8.72
C ALA A 97 12.31 24.14 -9.56
N MET A 98 11.83 23.06 -8.95
CA MET A 98 11.64 21.76 -9.60
C MET A 98 10.64 21.83 -10.75
N ARG A 99 9.49 22.47 -10.53
CA ARG A 99 8.46 22.68 -11.55
C ARG A 99 9.02 23.43 -12.75
N HIS A 100 9.70 24.55 -12.51
CA HIS A 100 10.26 25.36 -13.58
C HIS A 100 11.30 24.58 -14.40
N TYR A 101 12.17 23.83 -13.72
CA TYR A 101 13.16 22.97 -14.37
C TYR A 101 12.52 21.91 -15.28
N GLU A 102 11.54 21.14 -14.77
CA GLU A 102 10.91 20.08 -15.57
C GLU A 102 10.05 20.64 -16.72
N MET A 103 9.41 21.79 -16.55
CA MET A 103 8.69 22.47 -17.63
C MET A 103 9.61 22.91 -18.77
N VAL A 104 10.77 23.49 -18.44
CA VAL A 104 11.75 23.93 -19.45
C VAL A 104 12.37 22.72 -20.15
N LEU A 105 12.65 21.64 -19.41
CA LEU A 105 13.17 20.39 -19.97
C LEU A 105 12.18 19.77 -20.98
N ALA A 106 10.90 19.68 -20.61
CA ALA A 106 9.85 19.17 -21.50
C ALA A 106 9.67 20.03 -22.76
N ALA A 107 9.77 21.37 -22.63
CA ALA A 107 9.72 22.27 -23.77
C ALA A 107 10.94 22.11 -24.69
N LEU A 108 12.15 21.91 -24.12
CA LEU A 108 13.37 21.70 -24.88
C LEU A 108 13.41 20.33 -25.58
N GLU A 109 12.78 19.30 -24.99
CA GLU A 109 12.58 18.01 -25.68
C GLU A 109 11.71 18.14 -26.93
N ALA A 110 10.73 19.06 -26.91
CA ALA A 110 9.86 19.33 -28.05
C ALA A 110 10.52 20.22 -29.12
N ASP A 111 11.35 21.19 -28.72
CA ASP A 111 12.17 22.01 -29.62
C ASP A 111 13.62 22.14 -29.12
N PRO A 112 14.51 21.18 -29.48
CA PRO A 112 15.90 21.17 -29.02
C PRO A 112 16.75 22.34 -29.54
N SER A 113 16.26 23.05 -30.57
CA SER A 113 17.02 24.08 -31.28
C SER A 113 16.80 25.50 -30.74
N ASP A 114 15.87 25.69 -29.83
CA ASP A 114 15.55 27.01 -29.27
C ASP A 114 16.63 27.48 -28.27
N GLU A 115 17.46 28.44 -28.70
CA GLU A 115 18.47 29.08 -27.86
C GLU A 115 17.90 29.72 -26.58
N LYS A 116 16.63 30.16 -26.59
CA LYS A 116 15.99 30.77 -25.43
C LYS A 116 15.70 29.72 -24.36
N LEU A 117 15.17 28.56 -24.76
CA LEU A 117 14.94 27.42 -23.85
C LEU A 117 16.24 26.88 -23.28
N GLN A 118 17.32 26.84 -24.07
CA GLN A 118 18.64 26.46 -23.57
C GLN A 118 19.15 27.42 -22.49
N ARG A 119 18.98 28.74 -22.66
CA ARG A 119 19.34 29.74 -21.64
C ARG A 119 18.46 29.66 -20.40
N ASP A 120 17.18 29.42 -20.57
CA ASP A 120 16.25 29.28 -19.44
C ASP A 120 16.49 27.97 -18.67
N LEU A 121 16.99 26.91 -19.33
CA LEU A 121 17.40 25.67 -18.65
C LEU A 121 18.59 25.92 -17.72
N VAL A 122 19.59 26.70 -18.16
CA VAL A 122 20.75 27.07 -17.31
C VAL A 122 20.28 27.82 -16.06
N LYS A 123 19.38 28.80 -16.20
CA LYS A 123 18.81 29.51 -15.05
C LYS A 123 18.01 28.60 -14.12
N ALA A 124 17.27 27.64 -14.70
CA ALA A 124 16.52 26.66 -13.91
C ALA A 124 17.47 25.75 -13.12
N GLN A 125 18.58 25.30 -13.71
CA GLN A 125 19.63 24.54 -13.02
C GLN A 125 20.27 25.34 -11.88
N GLU A 126 20.62 26.61 -12.11
CA GLU A 126 21.15 27.48 -11.05
C GLU A 126 20.16 27.65 -9.88
N ARG A 127 18.86 27.71 -10.18
CA ARG A 127 17.81 27.78 -9.15
C ARG A 127 17.68 26.45 -8.40
N MET A 128 17.79 25.32 -9.10
CA MET A 128 17.80 23.99 -8.48
C MET A 128 18.98 23.83 -7.52
N ASP A 129 20.17 24.27 -7.91
CA ASP A 129 21.38 24.23 -7.07
C ASP A 129 21.21 25.09 -5.82
N ARG A 130 20.68 26.31 -5.98
CA ARG A 130 20.46 27.26 -4.87
C ARG A 130 19.52 26.70 -3.80
N GLU A 131 18.46 26.03 -4.23
CA GLU A 131 17.44 25.46 -3.34
C GLU A 131 17.76 24.01 -2.90
N ASN A 132 18.91 23.46 -3.29
CA ASN A 132 19.28 22.04 -3.09
C ASN A 132 18.19 21.07 -3.56
N ALA A 133 17.55 21.38 -4.69
CA ALA A 133 16.35 20.71 -5.15
C ALA A 133 16.61 19.40 -5.94
N TRP A 134 17.87 19.06 -6.23
CA TRP A 134 18.23 17.87 -7.01
C TRP A 134 17.85 16.56 -6.33
N ASP A 135 18.11 16.45 -5.03
CA ASP A 135 17.74 15.27 -4.25
C ASP A 135 16.23 15.11 -4.20
N ALA A 136 15.51 16.22 -3.97
CA ALA A 136 14.05 16.26 -3.97
C ALA A 136 13.46 15.86 -5.34
N ASN A 137 14.06 16.31 -6.46
CA ASN A 137 13.63 15.92 -7.80
C ASN A 137 13.86 14.44 -8.10
N THR A 138 15.01 13.90 -7.68
CA THR A 138 15.31 12.48 -7.83
C THR A 138 14.35 11.61 -7.01
N GLN A 139 14.04 12.04 -5.77
CA GLN A 139 13.03 11.39 -4.94
C GLN A 139 11.64 11.48 -5.57
N ALA A 140 11.25 12.64 -6.08
CA ALA A 140 9.97 12.84 -6.75
C ALA A 140 9.79 11.92 -7.96
N LYS A 141 10.81 11.82 -8.83
CA LYS A 141 10.80 10.90 -9.97
C LYS A 141 10.73 9.44 -9.55
N THR A 142 11.40 9.09 -8.45
CA THR A 142 11.34 7.74 -7.88
C THR A 142 9.93 7.42 -7.37
N ILE A 143 9.30 8.35 -6.64
CA ILE A 143 7.92 8.24 -6.15
C ILE A 143 6.94 8.07 -7.32
N LEU A 144 7.02 8.93 -8.34
CA LEU A 144 6.14 8.87 -9.52
C LEU A 144 6.29 7.55 -10.27
N SER A 145 7.54 7.10 -10.48
CA SER A 145 7.83 5.82 -11.14
C SER A 145 7.27 4.64 -10.34
N LYS A 146 7.44 4.64 -9.01
CA LYS A 146 6.90 3.59 -8.12
C LYS A 146 5.38 3.55 -8.09
N LEU A 147 4.72 4.70 -8.22
CA LEU A 147 3.26 4.82 -8.35
C LEU A 147 2.76 4.47 -9.77
N GLY A 148 3.65 4.17 -10.71
CA GLY A 148 3.31 3.83 -12.10
C GLY A 148 2.90 5.03 -12.96
N ILE A 149 3.26 6.24 -12.55
CA ILE A 149 3.01 7.47 -13.31
C ILE A 149 4.21 7.71 -14.23
N THR A 150 4.04 7.41 -15.51
CA THR A 150 5.10 7.57 -16.52
C THR A 150 4.93 8.81 -17.40
N THR A 151 3.72 9.40 -17.41
CA THR A 151 3.42 10.55 -18.27
C THR A 151 3.22 11.81 -17.43
N TYR A 152 4.12 12.77 -17.59
CA TYR A 152 4.14 14.00 -16.77
C TYR A 152 3.44 15.19 -17.45
N THR A 153 3.37 15.20 -18.78
CA THR A 153 2.90 16.33 -19.59
C THR A 153 1.42 16.25 -19.98
N LYS A 154 0.76 15.11 -19.76
CA LYS A 154 -0.68 14.97 -20.02
C LYS A 154 -1.51 15.80 -19.04
N GLU A 155 -2.67 16.24 -19.50
CA GLU A 155 -3.67 16.90 -18.66
C GLU A 155 -4.22 15.94 -17.62
N ALA A 156 -4.23 16.36 -16.35
CA ALA A 156 -4.61 15.49 -15.25
C ALA A 156 -6.10 15.12 -15.25
N VAL A 157 -6.95 15.92 -15.89
CA VAL A 157 -8.40 15.64 -16.01
C VAL A 157 -8.67 14.37 -16.82
N THR A 158 -7.81 14.05 -17.79
CA THR A 158 -7.93 12.89 -18.69
C THR A 158 -7.56 11.56 -18.03
N LEU A 159 -7.00 11.59 -16.82
CA LEU A 159 -6.58 10.40 -16.09
C LEU A 159 -7.78 9.61 -15.52
N SER A 160 -7.64 8.29 -15.41
CA SER A 160 -8.63 7.47 -14.70
C SER A 160 -8.66 7.81 -13.21
N GLY A 161 -9.75 7.50 -12.49
CA GLY A 161 -9.87 7.80 -11.06
C GLY A 161 -8.69 7.27 -10.22
N GLY A 162 -8.26 6.02 -10.48
CA GLY A 162 -7.09 5.44 -9.82
C GLY A 162 -5.76 6.12 -10.17
N GLN A 163 -5.59 6.58 -11.42
CA GLN A 163 -4.43 7.38 -11.81
C GLN A 163 -4.46 8.76 -11.14
N LYS A 164 -5.63 9.40 -11.04
CA LYS A 164 -5.78 10.68 -10.34
C LYS A 164 -5.40 10.54 -8.86
N LYS A 165 -5.84 9.45 -8.23
CA LYS A 165 -5.49 9.12 -6.85
C LYS A 165 -3.98 8.91 -6.66
N ARG A 166 -3.33 8.17 -7.56
CA ARG A 166 -1.86 8.02 -7.55
C ARG A 166 -1.14 9.37 -7.68
N VAL A 167 -1.63 10.27 -8.52
CA VAL A 167 -1.06 11.63 -8.66
C VAL A 167 -1.24 12.44 -7.37
N ALA A 168 -2.41 12.35 -6.72
CA ALA A 168 -2.66 13.01 -5.44
C ALA A 168 -1.77 12.46 -4.31
N ILE A 169 -1.55 11.14 -4.27
CA ILE A 169 -0.59 10.50 -3.36
C ILE A 169 0.81 11.05 -3.65
N ALA A 170 1.25 11.03 -4.91
CA ALA A 170 2.58 11.53 -5.29
C ALA A 170 2.80 12.97 -4.82
N ARG A 171 1.85 13.86 -5.12
CA ARG A 171 1.87 15.25 -4.66
C ARG A 171 2.05 15.34 -3.14
N SER A 172 1.26 14.57 -2.40
CA SER A 172 1.25 14.62 -0.93
C SER A 172 2.55 14.08 -0.30
N LEU A 173 3.20 13.11 -0.94
CA LEU A 173 4.44 12.51 -0.46
C LEU A 173 5.70 13.32 -0.84
N ILE A 174 5.65 14.08 -1.94
CA ILE A 174 6.78 14.89 -2.43
C ILE A 174 6.94 16.17 -1.61
N GLN A 175 5.84 16.69 -1.06
CA GLN A 175 5.88 17.90 -0.26
C GLN A 175 6.37 17.59 1.17
N PRO A 176 7.48 18.19 1.63
CA PRO A 176 7.92 18.03 3.01
C PRO A 176 6.99 18.81 3.93
N VAL A 177 6.19 18.10 4.75
CA VAL A 177 5.28 18.71 5.72
C VAL A 177 5.46 18.13 7.12
N ASP A 178 5.05 18.89 8.14
CA ASP A 178 5.14 18.46 9.54
C ASP A 178 4.04 17.44 9.89
N LEU A 179 2.85 17.61 9.30
CA LEU A 179 1.71 16.71 9.45
C LEU A 179 1.12 16.34 8.09
N LEU A 180 1.19 15.06 7.75
CA LEU A 180 0.57 14.49 6.57
C LEU A 180 -0.80 13.90 6.92
N LEU A 181 -1.85 14.35 6.23
CA LEU A 181 -3.23 13.86 6.40
C LEU A 181 -3.67 13.09 5.16
N LEU A 182 -3.95 11.79 5.29
CA LEU A 182 -4.33 10.93 4.17
C LEU A 182 -5.73 10.35 4.35
N ASP A 183 -6.63 10.62 3.40
CA ASP A 183 -8.00 10.10 3.42
C ASP A 183 -8.14 8.93 2.42
N GLU A 184 -8.23 7.70 2.94
CA GLU A 184 -8.32 6.44 2.18
C GLU A 184 -7.25 6.28 1.08
N PRO A 185 -5.94 6.32 1.41
CA PRO A 185 -4.87 6.28 0.41
C PRO A 185 -4.70 4.92 -0.28
N THR A 186 -5.20 3.84 0.31
CA THR A 186 -5.05 2.47 -0.21
C THR A 186 -6.08 2.12 -1.28
N ASN A 187 -7.21 2.81 -1.34
CA ASN A 187 -8.29 2.47 -2.28
C ASN A 187 -7.82 2.59 -3.74
N HIS A 188 -8.20 1.59 -4.55
CA HIS A 188 -7.86 1.48 -5.98
C HIS A 188 -6.35 1.36 -6.28
N LEU A 189 -5.52 1.07 -5.28
CA LEU A 189 -4.12 0.71 -5.47
C LEU A 189 -3.96 -0.81 -5.57
N ASP A 190 -2.98 -1.23 -6.35
CA ASP A 190 -2.58 -2.63 -6.44
C ASP A 190 -1.64 -3.01 -5.29
N ASN A 191 -1.57 -4.31 -4.96
CA ASN A 191 -0.91 -4.80 -3.76
C ASN A 191 0.57 -4.42 -3.69
N LEU A 192 1.26 -4.33 -4.84
CA LEU A 192 2.67 -3.90 -4.94
C LEU A 192 2.82 -2.42 -4.56
N THR A 193 1.92 -1.57 -5.04
CA THR A 193 1.91 -0.14 -4.72
C THR A 193 1.56 0.09 -3.25
N ILE A 194 0.62 -0.69 -2.69
CA ILE A 194 0.26 -0.64 -1.26
C ILE A 194 1.48 -1.00 -0.39
N GLU A 195 2.20 -2.08 -0.72
CA GLU A 195 3.41 -2.47 0.03
C GLU A 195 4.50 -1.40 -0.02
N TRP A 196 4.72 -0.80 -1.19
CA TRP A 196 5.67 0.31 -1.31
C TRP A 196 5.24 1.51 -0.45
N LEU A 197 3.95 1.85 -0.46
CA LEU A 197 3.40 2.95 0.33
C LEU A 197 3.52 2.70 1.83
N GLU A 198 3.26 1.47 2.30
CA GLU A 198 3.50 1.07 3.68
C GLU A 198 4.95 1.32 4.10
N GLY A 199 5.91 0.86 3.27
CA GLY A 199 7.33 1.03 3.55
C GLY A 199 7.77 2.50 3.55
N PHE A 200 7.20 3.33 2.67
CA PHE A 200 7.47 4.76 2.62
C PHE A 200 6.90 5.48 3.85
N LEU A 201 5.61 5.29 4.15
CA LEU A 201 4.93 5.96 5.26
C LEU A 201 5.47 5.54 6.62
N SER A 202 5.88 4.28 6.78
CA SER A 202 6.52 3.83 8.02
C SER A 202 7.78 4.64 8.33
N ASN A 203 8.55 5.04 7.30
CA ASN A 203 9.79 5.79 7.44
C ASN A 203 9.64 7.32 7.25
N TYR A 204 8.41 7.82 7.12
CA TYR A 204 8.16 9.25 6.87
C TYR A 204 8.66 10.14 8.03
N PRO A 205 9.43 11.22 7.79
CA PRO A 205 10.08 11.97 8.87
C PRO A 205 9.14 12.83 9.72
N GLY A 206 7.94 13.18 9.21
CA GLY A 206 6.92 13.98 9.90
C GLY A 206 5.88 13.12 10.63
N ALA A 207 4.86 13.76 11.22
CA ALA A 207 3.69 13.06 11.75
C ALA A 207 2.73 12.65 10.63
N LEU A 208 1.98 11.57 10.87
CA LEU A 208 1.02 11.03 9.91
C LEU A 208 -0.31 10.79 10.62
N MET A 209 -1.39 11.27 10.01
CA MET A 209 -2.75 10.85 10.38
C MET A 209 -3.45 10.34 9.12
N LEU A 210 -3.89 9.08 9.16
CA LEU A 210 -4.49 8.43 8.00
C LEU A 210 -5.83 7.79 8.35
N ILE A 211 -6.78 7.89 7.42
CA ILE A 211 -8.00 7.10 7.41
C ILE A 211 -7.79 6.00 6.38
N THR A 212 -7.97 4.75 6.77
CA THR A 212 -8.02 3.64 5.82
C THR A 212 -8.89 2.53 6.37
N HIS A 213 -9.50 1.76 5.47
CA HIS A 213 -10.15 0.50 5.79
C HIS A 213 -9.20 -0.72 5.70
N ASP A 214 -7.97 -0.54 5.20
CA ASP A 214 -6.98 -1.62 5.15
C ASP A 214 -6.40 -1.89 6.55
N ARG A 215 -6.82 -3.02 7.13
CA ARG A 215 -6.44 -3.44 8.48
C ARG A 215 -4.96 -3.79 8.59
N TYR A 216 -4.36 -4.38 7.55
CA TYR A 216 -2.93 -4.68 7.56
C TYR A 216 -2.10 -3.41 7.44
N PHE A 217 -2.55 -2.45 6.63
CA PHE A 217 -1.92 -1.15 6.51
C PHE A 217 -1.93 -0.40 7.85
N LEU A 218 -3.08 -0.35 8.53
CA LEU A 218 -3.18 0.20 9.88
C LEU A 218 -2.22 -0.51 10.83
N ASN A 219 -2.22 -1.84 10.83
CA ASN A 219 -1.40 -2.62 11.75
C ASN A 219 0.11 -2.42 11.56
N ARG A 220 0.55 -2.16 10.32
CA ARG A 220 1.98 -1.98 9.98
C ARG A 220 2.46 -0.54 10.11
N VAL A 221 1.63 0.44 9.78
CA VAL A 221 2.03 1.85 9.69
C VAL A 221 1.71 2.61 10.97
N THR A 222 0.63 2.28 11.68
CA THR A 222 0.13 3.08 12.81
C THR A 222 0.62 2.57 14.16
N GLU A 223 0.89 3.51 15.06
CA GLU A 223 1.32 3.25 16.44
C GLU A 223 0.25 3.67 17.46
N VAL A 224 -0.70 4.51 17.01
CA VAL A 224 -1.81 5.02 17.81
C VAL A 224 -3.07 4.98 16.96
N ILE A 225 -4.16 4.47 17.53
CA ILE A 225 -5.48 4.47 16.88
C ILE A 225 -6.38 5.49 17.56
N PHE A 226 -6.97 6.37 16.76
CA PHE A 226 -8.07 7.24 17.15
C PHE A 226 -9.37 6.63 16.64
N GLU A 227 -10.28 6.29 17.54
CA GLU A 227 -11.61 5.81 17.21
C GLU A 227 -12.61 6.96 17.40
N LEU A 228 -13.26 7.36 16.31
CA LEU A 228 -14.35 8.33 16.33
C LEU A 228 -15.68 7.57 16.35
N ASP A 229 -16.30 7.54 17.53
CA ASP A 229 -17.54 6.83 17.77
C ASP A 229 -18.56 7.72 18.52
N HIS A 230 -19.78 7.78 17.98
CA HIS A 230 -20.89 8.61 18.50
C HIS A 230 -20.50 10.05 18.91
N GLY A 231 -19.64 10.70 18.13
CA GLY A 231 -19.17 12.06 18.36
C GLY A 231 -18.10 12.22 19.44
N ARG A 232 -17.59 11.11 19.99
CA ARG A 232 -16.47 11.06 20.92
C ARG A 232 -15.25 10.47 20.25
N LEU A 233 -14.08 10.99 20.62
CA LEU A 233 -12.79 10.49 20.15
C LEU A 233 -12.13 9.68 21.26
N PHE A 234 -11.81 8.43 20.98
CA PHE A 234 -11.06 7.56 21.89
C PHE A 234 -9.67 7.33 21.32
N ARG A 235 -8.65 7.41 22.17
CA ARG A 235 -7.25 7.22 21.80
C ARG A 235 -6.74 5.92 22.39
N TYR A 236 -6.16 5.08 21.54
CA TYR A 236 -5.56 3.80 21.90
C TYR A 236 -4.10 3.78 21.49
N GLU A 237 -3.23 3.46 22.44
CA GLU A 237 -1.82 3.22 22.16
C GLU A 237 -1.62 1.79 21.68
N GLY A 238 -0.93 1.62 20.55
CA GLY A 238 -0.71 0.33 19.90
C GLY A 238 -1.21 0.31 18.45
N ASN A 239 -0.85 -0.77 17.76
CA ASN A 239 -1.30 -1.06 16.40
C ASN A 239 -2.78 -1.46 16.38
N TYR A 240 -3.29 -1.78 15.18
CA TYR A 240 -4.70 -2.12 14.98
C TYR A 240 -5.15 -3.35 15.80
N GLU A 241 -4.31 -4.38 15.91
CA GLU A 241 -4.61 -5.57 16.74
C GLU A 241 -4.78 -5.21 18.23
N ALA A 242 -3.85 -4.42 18.78
CA ALA A 242 -3.94 -3.97 20.17
C ALA A 242 -5.18 -3.07 20.41
N PHE A 243 -5.59 -2.30 19.39
CA PHE A 243 -6.85 -1.55 19.44
C PHE A 243 -8.06 -2.48 19.56
N LEU A 244 -8.15 -3.55 18.75
CA LEU A 244 -9.27 -4.49 18.81
C LEU A 244 -9.41 -5.13 20.20
N GLU A 245 -8.29 -5.54 20.80
CA GLU A 245 -8.28 -6.11 22.16
C GLU A 245 -8.76 -5.08 23.21
N LYS A 246 -8.19 -3.87 23.18
CA LYS A 246 -8.56 -2.80 24.13
C LYS A 246 -10.01 -2.34 23.95
N ARG A 247 -10.49 -2.31 22.71
CA ARG A 247 -11.89 -2.01 22.38
C ARG A 247 -12.82 -3.07 22.95
N ALA A 248 -12.51 -4.36 22.77
CA ALA A 248 -13.29 -5.45 23.33
C ALA A 248 -13.33 -5.37 24.88
N GLU A 249 -12.20 -5.08 25.52
CA GLU A 249 -12.13 -4.87 26.97
C GLU A 249 -13.02 -3.68 27.41
N ARG A 250 -12.97 -2.56 26.67
CA ARG A 250 -13.86 -1.41 26.91
C ARG A 250 -15.33 -1.81 26.80
N GLU A 251 -15.71 -2.50 25.72
CA GLU A 251 -17.11 -2.88 25.46
C GLU A 251 -17.66 -3.87 26.51
N LEU A 252 -16.82 -4.79 27.00
CA LEU A 252 -17.14 -5.68 28.12
C LEU A 252 -17.33 -4.91 29.43
N ASN A 253 -16.44 -3.96 29.71
CA ASN A 253 -16.53 -3.10 30.89
C ASN A 253 -17.79 -2.23 30.84
N GLU A 254 -18.09 -1.62 29.70
CA GLU A 254 -19.30 -0.82 29.48
C GLU A 254 -20.57 -1.65 29.61
N ALA A 255 -20.60 -2.87 29.06
CA ALA A 255 -21.72 -3.80 29.23
C ALA A 255 -21.95 -4.13 30.71
N ALA A 256 -20.88 -4.44 31.45
CA ALA A 256 -20.98 -4.73 32.88
C ALA A 256 -21.44 -3.51 33.71
N GLN A 257 -21.04 -2.29 33.33
CA GLN A 257 -21.52 -1.06 33.95
C GLN A 257 -22.99 -0.80 33.63
N GLU A 258 -23.42 -1.05 32.39
CA GLU A 258 -24.81 -0.91 31.98
C GLU A 258 -25.71 -1.90 32.70
N ASP A 259 -25.30 -3.17 32.82
CA ASP A 259 -26.03 -4.18 33.59
C ASP A 259 -26.19 -3.77 35.07
N LYS A 260 -25.13 -3.24 35.68
CA LYS A 260 -25.19 -2.69 37.04
C LYS A 260 -26.15 -1.51 37.11
N ARG A 261 -26.13 -0.60 36.13
CA ARG A 261 -27.03 0.56 36.04
C ARG A 261 -28.49 0.11 35.90
N GLN A 262 -28.78 -0.82 34.98
CA GLN A 262 -30.13 -1.35 34.78
C GLN A 262 -30.65 -2.06 36.03
N ASN A 263 -29.82 -2.87 36.68
CA ASN A 263 -30.21 -3.54 37.92
C ASN A 263 -30.48 -2.53 39.05
N LEU A 264 -29.68 -1.48 39.18
CA LEU A 264 -29.93 -0.39 40.12
C LEU A 264 -31.23 0.36 39.78
N LEU A 265 -31.45 0.68 38.50
CA LEU A 265 -32.66 1.32 38.02
C LEU A 265 -33.91 0.47 38.31
N ARG A 266 -33.87 -0.84 38.02
CA ARG A 266 -34.96 -1.80 38.31
C ARG A 266 -35.29 -1.81 39.81
N ARG A 267 -34.27 -1.83 40.69
CA ARG A 267 -34.45 -1.78 42.15
C ARG A 267 -35.09 -0.48 42.63
N GLU A 268 -34.64 0.66 42.10
CA GLU A 268 -35.17 1.98 42.47
C GLU A 268 -36.60 2.19 41.95
N ILE A 269 -36.92 1.76 40.72
CA ILE A 269 -38.29 1.77 40.17
C ILE A 269 -39.21 0.85 41.00
N ALA A 270 -38.75 -0.34 41.37
CA ALA A 270 -39.53 -1.24 42.23
C ALA A 270 -39.81 -0.62 43.61
N TRP A 271 -38.87 0.15 44.17
CA TRP A 271 -39.09 0.92 45.40
C TRP A 271 -40.12 2.03 45.22
N LEU A 272 -40.09 2.78 44.11
CA LEU A 272 -41.10 3.80 43.79
C LEU A 272 -42.50 3.18 43.66
N LYS A 273 -42.61 2.03 43.00
CA LYS A 273 -43.88 1.29 42.81
C LYS A 273 -44.46 0.74 44.13
N ARG A 274 -43.64 0.45 45.14
CA ARG A 274 -44.07 -0.01 46.48
C ARG A 274 -44.67 1.10 47.37
N GLY A 275 -44.81 2.32 46.86
CA GLY A 275 -45.57 3.38 47.55
C GLY A 275 -44.76 4.08 48.65
N ALA A 276 -43.70 4.80 48.28
CA ALA A 276 -43.03 5.72 49.19
C ALA A 276 -43.91 6.96 49.45
N LYS A 277 -44.33 7.18 50.71
CA LYS A 277 -45.05 8.41 51.13
C LYS A 277 -44.11 9.63 50.97
N ALA A 278 -44.40 10.46 49.97
CA ALA A 278 -43.51 11.43 49.31
C ALA A 278 -43.06 12.70 50.10
N ARG A 279 -42.98 12.68 51.44
CA ARG A 279 -42.87 13.93 52.24
C ARG A 279 -41.50 14.25 52.86
N THR A 280 -40.41 13.53 52.55
CA THR A 280 -39.08 13.80 53.17
C THR A 280 -37.99 14.21 52.17
N THR A 281 -37.07 15.10 52.57
CA THR A 281 -35.95 15.63 51.77
C THR A 281 -35.04 14.54 51.19
N LYS A 282 -34.85 13.44 51.92
CA LYS A 282 -34.08 12.26 51.49
C LYS A 282 -34.70 11.54 50.27
N GLN A 283 -36.01 11.65 50.07
CA GLN A 283 -36.69 11.06 48.91
C GLN A 283 -36.61 11.95 47.66
N LYS A 284 -36.52 13.28 47.82
CA LYS A 284 -36.33 14.20 46.69
C LYS A 284 -34.96 14.00 46.03
N ALA A 285 -33.90 13.89 46.83
CA ALA A 285 -32.56 13.57 46.34
C ALA A 285 -32.48 12.21 45.61
N ARG A 286 -33.30 11.23 46.03
CA ARG A 286 -33.33 9.90 45.43
C ARG A 286 -34.13 9.85 44.12
N LYS A 287 -35.22 10.63 44.02
CA LYS A 287 -35.94 10.84 42.75
C LYS A 287 -35.06 11.54 41.72
N GLN A 288 -34.38 12.61 42.13
CA GLN A 288 -33.44 13.34 41.28
C GLN A 288 -32.31 12.41 40.81
N ARG A 289 -31.81 11.53 41.68
CA ARG A 289 -30.82 10.50 41.29
C ARG A 289 -31.36 9.51 40.26
N ILE A 290 -32.63 9.12 40.32
CA ILE A 290 -33.27 8.25 39.32
C ILE A 290 -33.40 9.00 37.99
N GLU A 291 -33.83 10.26 38.01
CA GLU A 291 -33.91 11.12 36.82
C GLU A 291 -32.53 11.27 36.16
N THR A 292 -31.47 11.58 36.92
CA THR A 292 -30.09 11.67 36.38
C THR A 292 -29.58 10.34 35.80
N ILE A 293 -29.96 9.20 36.40
CA ILE A 293 -29.58 7.88 35.88
C ILE A 293 -30.35 7.57 34.58
N GLN A 294 -31.60 8.03 34.46
CA GLN A 294 -32.41 7.87 33.25
C GLN A 294 -31.95 8.79 32.11
N GLU A 295 -31.53 10.02 32.43
CA GLU A 295 -30.97 10.98 31.47
C GLU A 295 -29.63 10.50 30.89
N ASN A 296 -28.80 9.82 31.71
CA ASN A 296 -27.59 9.14 31.26
C ASN A 296 -27.90 7.77 30.61
N LYS A 297 -28.72 7.76 29.54
CA LYS A 297 -28.86 6.58 28.68
C LYS A 297 -27.59 6.44 27.83
N PRO A 298 -26.87 5.30 27.86
CA PRO A 298 -25.86 5.02 26.86
C PRO A 298 -26.53 4.84 25.48
N VAL A 299 -25.72 4.98 24.43
CA VAL A 299 -26.15 4.73 23.06
C VAL A 299 -26.54 3.25 22.92
N GLU A 300 -27.62 2.98 22.19
CA GLU A 300 -28.07 1.60 21.92
C GLU A 300 -26.99 0.88 21.12
N LYS A 301 -26.59 -0.31 21.57
CA LYS A 301 -25.63 -1.17 20.86
C LYS A 301 -26.28 -1.72 19.59
N ASP A 302 -25.54 -1.72 18.49
CA ASP A 302 -25.84 -2.57 17.34
C ASP A 302 -25.65 -4.04 17.78
N GLY A 303 -26.69 -4.86 17.60
CA GLY A 303 -26.71 -6.24 18.08
C GLY A 303 -25.85 -7.17 17.22
N GLU A 304 -25.15 -8.11 17.85
CA GLU A 304 -24.60 -9.29 17.18
C GLU A 304 -25.77 -10.12 16.61
N LEU A 305 -25.83 -10.26 15.29
CA LEU A 305 -26.89 -10.99 14.59
C LEU A 305 -26.26 -12.14 13.79
N ASP A 306 -26.73 -13.37 14.03
CA ASP A 306 -26.24 -14.60 13.38
C ASP A 306 -26.61 -14.68 11.89
N PHE A 307 -25.66 -15.10 11.05
CA PHE A 307 -25.66 -14.98 9.57
C PHE A 307 -25.97 -16.28 8.77
N ALA A 308 -26.81 -17.18 9.27
CA ALA A 308 -27.08 -18.43 8.55
C ALA A 308 -28.16 -18.28 7.44
N ILE A 309 -27.88 -17.64 6.30
CA ILE A 309 -28.82 -17.57 5.15
C ILE A 309 -28.75 -18.85 4.32
N GLY A 310 -29.91 -19.40 3.95
CA GLY A 310 -30.02 -20.62 3.17
C GLY A 310 -29.67 -20.38 1.71
N SER A 311 -28.85 -21.25 1.13
CA SER A 311 -28.58 -21.24 -0.31
C SER A 311 -29.24 -22.44 -1.02
N VAL A 312 -29.55 -22.27 -2.31
CA VAL A 312 -30.09 -23.34 -3.15
C VAL A 312 -29.01 -24.42 -3.36
N ARG A 313 -29.38 -25.71 -3.27
CA ARG A 313 -28.44 -26.85 -3.41
C ARG A 313 -27.71 -26.82 -4.77
N LEU A 314 -26.38 -26.82 -4.75
CA LEU A 314 -25.54 -27.00 -5.94
C LEU A 314 -25.29 -28.46 -6.31
N GLY A 315 -25.21 -28.72 -7.62
CA GLY A 315 -24.60 -29.92 -8.19
C GLY A 315 -23.08 -30.01 -7.95
N LYS A 316 -22.46 -31.12 -8.38
CA LYS A 316 -21.01 -31.37 -8.19
C LYS A 316 -20.11 -30.52 -9.11
N LYS A 317 -20.53 -30.32 -10.36
CA LYS A 317 -19.85 -29.46 -11.35
C LYS A 317 -20.56 -28.11 -11.36
N VAL A 318 -19.82 -27.03 -11.13
CA VAL A 318 -20.38 -25.67 -11.01
C VAL A 318 -20.02 -24.87 -12.26
N ILE A 319 -18.73 -24.61 -12.46
CA ILE A 319 -18.23 -23.87 -13.63
C ILE A 319 -16.96 -24.60 -14.12
N GLU A 320 -16.87 -24.83 -15.42
CA GLU A 320 -15.67 -25.35 -16.09
C GLU A 320 -15.26 -24.43 -17.24
N LEU A 321 -13.99 -24.03 -17.24
CA LEU A 321 -13.34 -23.25 -18.27
C LEU A 321 -12.36 -24.16 -19.00
N GLU A 322 -12.48 -24.26 -20.32
CA GLU A 322 -11.56 -25.02 -21.18
C GLU A 322 -10.90 -24.10 -22.21
N ASN A 323 -9.58 -23.99 -22.14
CA ASN A 323 -8.72 -23.20 -23.04
C ASN A 323 -9.20 -21.75 -23.28
N VAL A 324 -9.76 -21.13 -22.26
CA VAL A 324 -10.38 -19.80 -22.37
C VAL A 324 -9.29 -18.74 -22.55
N SER A 325 -9.42 -17.92 -23.60
CA SER A 325 -8.49 -16.85 -23.92
C SER A 325 -9.21 -15.55 -24.24
N LYS A 326 -8.60 -14.41 -23.87
CA LYS A 326 -9.13 -13.08 -24.17
C LYS A 326 -8.04 -12.07 -24.48
N GLU A 327 -8.24 -11.33 -25.57
CA GLU A 327 -7.45 -10.17 -25.98
C GLU A 327 -8.33 -8.92 -26.01
N MET A 328 -7.80 -7.78 -25.56
CA MET A 328 -8.49 -6.49 -25.62
C MET A 328 -7.50 -5.39 -25.97
N ASP A 329 -7.84 -4.56 -26.96
CA ASP A 329 -7.01 -3.44 -27.43
C ASP A 329 -5.54 -3.82 -27.75
N GLY A 330 -5.33 -5.00 -28.34
CA GLY A 330 -4.00 -5.51 -28.69
C GLY A 330 -3.17 -6.02 -27.50
N LYS A 331 -3.78 -6.15 -26.31
CA LYS A 331 -3.16 -6.75 -25.11
C LYS A 331 -3.82 -8.07 -24.77
N LEU A 332 -3.00 -9.12 -24.68
CA LEU A 332 -3.43 -10.44 -24.22
C LEU A 332 -3.65 -10.40 -22.71
N LEU A 333 -4.89 -10.61 -22.26
CA LEU A 333 -5.25 -10.58 -20.85
C LEU A 333 -4.92 -11.92 -20.18
N PHE A 334 -5.42 -13.01 -20.77
CA PHE A 334 -5.13 -14.38 -20.36
C PHE A 334 -5.23 -15.32 -21.57
N SER A 335 -4.41 -16.36 -21.58
CA SER A 335 -4.38 -17.37 -22.64
C SER A 335 -4.47 -18.79 -22.07
N GLU A 336 -5.22 -19.64 -22.76
CA GLU A 336 -5.32 -21.09 -22.48
C GLU A 336 -5.70 -21.40 -21.02
N LEU A 337 -6.62 -20.62 -20.45
CA LEU A 337 -7.06 -20.78 -19.08
C LEU A 337 -7.98 -22.01 -18.96
N ASN A 338 -7.50 -23.02 -18.23
CA ASN A 338 -8.25 -24.23 -17.90
C ASN A 338 -8.57 -24.25 -16.40
N GLU A 339 -9.83 -24.22 -16.02
CA GLU A 339 -10.18 -24.05 -14.61
C GLU A 339 -11.49 -24.76 -14.27
N LEU A 340 -11.47 -25.57 -13.21
CA LEU A 340 -12.64 -26.29 -12.73
C LEU A 340 -13.00 -25.77 -11.34
N ILE A 341 -14.21 -25.25 -11.22
CA ILE A 341 -14.75 -24.74 -9.96
C ILE A 341 -15.82 -25.72 -9.48
N VAL A 342 -15.61 -26.25 -8.28
CA VAL A 342 -16.51 -27.21 -7.64
C VAL A 342 -17.26 -26.58 -6.47
N ARG A 343 -18.26 -27.30 -5.96
CA ARG A 343 -19.08 -26.81 -4.86
C ARG A 343 -18.24 -26.56 -3.60
N GLY A 344 -18.41 -25.36 -3.02
CA GLY A 344 -17.71 -24.94 -1.80
C GLY A 344 -16.38 -24.25 -2.07
N ASP A 345 -15.95 -24.17 -3.33
CA ASP A 345 -14.71 -23.48 -3.68
C ASP A 345 -14.76 -21.99 -3.31
N ARG A 346 -13.65 -21.54 -2.73
CA ARG A 346 -13.37 -20.14 -2.44
C ARG A 346 -12.16 -19.69 -3.24
N VAL A 347 -12.41 -18.92 -4.29
CA VAL A 347 -11.39 -18.52 -5.26
C VAL A 347 -11.16 -17.02 -5.21
N GLY A 348 -9.93 -16.61 -4.92
CA GLY A 348 -9.49 -15.22 -4.98
C GLY A 348 -8.70 -14.95 -6.25
N MET A 349 -8.94 -13.83 -6.90
CA MET A 349 -8.20 -13.39 -8.08
C MET A 349 -7.33 -12.19 -7.72
N ILE A 350 -6.01 -12.33 -7.87
CA ILE A 350 -5.03 -11.30 -7.55
C ILE A 350 -4.18 -10.94 -8.76
N GLY A 351 -3.75 -9.68 -8.82
CA GLY A 351 -2.88 -9.17 -9.88
C GLY A 351 -3.03 -7.67 -10.08
N PRO A 352 -2.16 -7.06 -10.91
CA PRO A 352 -2.18 -5.63 -11.20
C PRO A 352 -3.52 -5.16 -11.81
N ASN A 353 -3.79 -3.87 -11.67
CA ASN A 353 -4.98 -3.27 -12.28
C ASN A 353 -4.92 -3.33 -13.81
N GLY A 354 -6.05 -3.65 -14.44
CA GLY A 354 -6.15 -3.73 -15.90
C GLY A 354 -5.59 -5.02 -16.52
N ILE A 355 -5.26 -6.04 -15.71
CA ILE A 355 -4.75 -7.33 -16.20
C ILE A 355 -5.87 -8.28 -16.70
N GLY A 356 -7.15 -7.94 -16.49
CA GLY A 356 -8.30 -8.71 -16.97
C GLY A 356 -9.08 -9.51 -15.91
N LYS A 357 -8.89 -9.25 -14.60
CA LYS A 357 -9.61 -9.91 -13.49
C LYS A 357 -11.14 -9.77 -13.62
N SER A 358 -11.64 -8.54 -13.69
CA SER A 358 -13.07 -8.24 -13.90
C SER A 358 -13.57 -8.75 -15.25
N THR A 359 -12.72 -8.73 -16.29
CA THR A 359 -13.04 -9.30 -17.61
C THR A 359 -13.29 -10.80 -17.52
N LEU A 360 -12.48 -11.54 -16.74
CA LEU A 360 -12.70 -12.97 -16.52
C LEU A 360 -14.02 -13.23 -15.78
N LEU A 361 -14.33 -12.46 -14.72
CA LEU A 361 -15.63 -12.57 -14.03
C LEU A 361 -16.81 -12.30 -14.97
N ASN A 362 -16.70 -11.27 -15.80
CA ASN A 362 -17.72 -10.92 -16.79
C ASN A 362 -17.93 -12.01 -17.84
N ILE A 363 -16.84 -12.67 -18.26
CA ILE A 363 -16.88 -13.80 -19.20
C ILE A 363 -17.55 -15.03 -18.55
N ILE A 364 -17.18 -15.35 -17.31
CA ILE A 364 -17.81 -16.46 -16.56
C ILE A 364 -19.29 -16.16 -16.26
N ALA A 365 -19.65 -14.90 -16.03
CA ALA A 365 -21.04 -14.49 -15.81
C ALA A 365 -21.88 -14.45 -17.11
N GLY A 366 -21.29 -14.77 -18.28
CA GLY A 366 -21.98 -14.75 -19.57
C GLY A 366 -22.29 -13.35 -20.10
N ARG A 367 -21.66 -12.30 -19.56
CA ARG A 367 -21.82 -10.91 -20.01
C ARG A 367 -20.93 -10.58 -21.21
N HIS A 368 -19.83 -11.31 -21.36
CA HIS A 368 -18.88 -11.16 -22.47
C HIS A 368 -18.51 -12.52 -23.03
N GLU A 369 -18.26 -12.58 -24.33
CA GLU A 369 -17.81 -13.80 -25.00
C GLU A 369 -16.27 -13.92 -24.92
N PRO A 370 -15.75 -15.14 -24.66
CA PRO A 370 -14.33 -15.43 -24.81
C PRO A 370 -13.93 -15.42 -26.30
N ASP A 371 -12.68 -15.09 -26.61
CA ASP A 371 -12.21 -15.11 -28.01
C ASP A 371 -11.88 -16.54 -28.47
N ASN A 372 -11.40 -17.36 -27.54
CA ASN A 372 -11.19 -18.80 -27.73
C ASN A 372 -11.56 -19.56 -26.45
N GLY A 373 -11.88 -20.84 -26.59
CA GLY A 373 -12.24 -21.74 -25.49
C GLY A 373 -13.75 -21.84 -25.25
N THR A 374 -14.12 -22.68 -24.28
CA THR A 374 -15.52 -22.95 -23.91
C THR A 374 -15.73 -22.81 -22.41
N ILE A 375 -16.91 -22.35 -22.03
CA ILE A 375 -17.32 -22.19 -20.63
C ILE A 375 -18.61 -22.98 -20.45
N ASP A 376 -18.56 -23.96 -19.54
CA ASP A 376 -19.71 -24.79 -19.19
C ASP A 376 -20.16 -24.47 -17.76
N ILE A 377 -21.41 -24.02 -17.63
CA ILE A 377 -22.02 -23.62 -16.36
C ILE A 377 -23.15 -24.59 -16.04
N GLY A 378 -23.12 -25.19 -14.85
CA GLY A 378 -24.12 -26.17 -14.44
C GLY A 378 -25.54 -25.58 -14.38
N GLU A 379 -26.55 -26.37 -14.77
CA GLU A 379 -27.96 -25.93 -14.85
C GLU A 379 -28.55 -25.40 -13.53
N THR A 380 -28.00 -25.83 -12.40
CA THR A 380 -28.45 -25.43 -11.05
C THR A 380 -27.78 -24.15 -10.54
N VAL A 381 -26.87 -23.56 -11.31
CA VAL A 381 -26.09 -22.38 -10.92
C VAL A 381 -26.95 -21.11 -11.01
N ARG A 382 -26.95 -20.34 -9.91
CA ARG A 382 -27.52 -19.01 -9.79
C ARG A 382 -26.42 -18.07 -9.32
N ILE A 383 -25.92 -17.28 -10.27
CA ILE A 383 -24.81 -16.34 -10.04
C ILE A 383 -25.40 -15.04 -9.49
N GLY A 384 -25.04 -14.69 -8.27
CA GLY A 384 -25.16 -13.33 -7.76
C GLY A 384 -23.87 -12.59 -8.08
N TYR A 385 -23.95 -11.48 -8.83
CA TYR A 385 -22.77 -10.75 -9.27
C TYR A 385 -22.76 -9.32 -8.73
N TYR A 386 -21.90 -9.07 -7.75
CA TYR A 386 -21.54 -7.75 -7.27
C TYR A 386 -20.43 -7.16 -8.15
N THR A 387 -20.80 -6.14 -8.94
CA THR A 387 -19.89 -5.43 -9.85
C THR A 387 -19.34 -4.15 -9.26
N GLN A 388 -18.15 -3.75 -9.71
CA GLN A 388 -17.56 -2.44 -9.41
C GLN A 388 -18.39 -1.29 -10.01
N ASP A 389 -19.00 -1.52 -11.18
CA ASP A 389 -19.88 -0.54 -11.83
C ASP A 389 -21.21 -0.43 -11.08
N HIS A 390 -21.67 0.81 -10.92
CA HIS A 390 -22.92 1.13 -10.24
C HIS A 390 -24.09 0.51 -11.02
N ASP A 391 -24.78 -0.44 -10.40
CA ASP A 391 -26.13 -0.78 -10.85
C ASP A 391 -26.99 0.48 -10.77
N THR A 392 -27.75 0.77 -11.82
CA THR A 392 -28.63 1.94 -11.86
C THR A 392 -29.75 1.73 -10.86
N MET A 393 -29.55 2.20 -9.63
CA MET A 393 -30.59 2.23 -8.62
C MET A 393 -31.58 3.34 -8.95
N ASP A 394 -32.86 3.03 -8.84
CA ASP A 394 -33.89 4.06 -8.84
C ASP A 394 -33.74 4.90 -7.56
N GLU A 395 -33.25 6.13 -7.73
CA GLU A 395 -32.92 7.02 -6.62
C GLU A 395 -34.15 7.56 -5.88
N ASP A 396 -35.34 7.44 -6.49
CA ASP A 396 -36.62 7.84 -5.91
C ASP A 396 -37.22 6.78 -4.98
N LEU A 397 -36.78 5.52 -5.07
CA LEU A 397 -37.21 4.47 -4.16
C LEU A 397 -36.66 4.67 -2.75
N ARG A 398 -37.37 4.10 -1.78
CA ARG A 398 -36.86 3.96 -0.40
C ARG A 398 -36.01 2.70 -0.31
N MET A 399 -35.02 2.74 0.57
CA MET A 399 -34.11 1.62 0.82
C MET A 399 -34.85 0.30 1.07
N ILE A 400 -35.88 0.32 1.93
CA ILE A 400 -36.70 -0.86 2.22
C ILE A 400 -37.49 -1.37 1.02
N ASP A 401 -37.99 -0.47 0.18
CA ASP A 401 -38.83 -0.83 -0.97
C ASP A 401 -37.95 -1.47 -2.05
N TYR A 402 -36.75 -0.93 -2.28
CA TYR A 402 -35.75 -1.49 -3.19
C TYR A 402 -35.34 -2.94 -2.85
N ILE A 403 -35.20 -3.27 -1.56
CA ILE A 403 -34.89 -4.64 -1.15
C ILE A 403 -36.13 -5.55 -1.27
N LYS A 404 -37.32 -5.02 -0.97
CA LYS A 404 -38.59 -5.77 -1.09
C LYS A 404 -38.94 -6.12 -2.54
N GLU A 405 -38.50 -5.33 -3.51
CA GLU A 405 -38.64 -5.66 -4.94
C GLU A 405 -37.95 -6.99 -5.30
N THR A 406 -36.83 -7.31 -4.64
CA THR A 406 -36.11 -8.57 -4.83
C THR A 406 -36.75 -9.71 -4.03
N ALA A 407 -36.89 -9.54 -2.73
CA ALA A 407 -37.52 -10.53 -1.86
C ALA A 407 -38.09 -9.90 -0.58
N GLU A 408 -39.32 -10.25 -0.21
CA GLU A 408 -39.91 -9.82 1.07
C GLU A 408 -39.28 -10.51 2.28
N ALA A 409 -38.90 -11.78 2.12
CA ALA A 409 -38.22 -12.58 3.12
C ALA A 409 -37.35 -13.67 2.47
N VAL A 410 -36.25 -14.01 3.12
CA VAL A 410 -35.28 -15.03 2.73
C VAL A 410 -35.28 -16.14 3.77
N LYS A 411 -35.06 -17.40 3.35
CA LYS A 411 -35.00 -18.54 4.29
C LYS A 411 -33.57 -18.77 4.78
N THR A 412 -33.40 -19.07 6.06
CA THR A 412 -32.12 -19.51 6.63
C THR A 412 -31.79 -20.94 6.24
N ILE A 413 -30.54 -21.36 6.47
CA ILE A 413 -30.10 -22.76 6.33
C ILE A 413 -30.97 -23.69 7.21
N HIS A 414 -31.47 -23.16 8.33
CA HIS A 414 -32.32 -23.86 9.30
C HIS A 414 -33.84 -23.72 8.99
N GLY A 415 -34.22 -23.01 7.93
CA GLY A 415 -35.61 -22.86 7.49
C GLY A 415 -36.41 -21.74 8.16
N GLU A 416 -35.77 -20.89 8.95
CA GLU A 416 -36.36 -19.67 9.52
C GLU A 416 -36.49 -18.58 8.46
N LEU A 417 -37.53 -17.74 8.54
CA LEU A 417 -37.74 -16.63 7.62
C LEU A 417 -37.10 -15.35 8.19
N ILE A 418 -36.14 -14.78 7.47
CA ILE A 418 -35.59 -13.46 7.74
C ILE A 418 -36.29 -12.46 6.81
N THR A 419 -36.91 -11.45 7.39
CA THR A 419 -37.56 -10.37 6.62
C THR A 419 -36.53 -9.39 6.04
N ALA A 420 -36.88 -8.72 4.94
CA ALA A 420 -36.06 -7.62 4.37
C ALA A 420 -35.64 -6.56 5.41
N GLU A 421 -36.52 -6.26 6.37
CA GLU A 421 -36.25 -5.30 7.43
C GLU A 421 -35.16 -5.78 8.40
N GLN A 422 -35.19 -7.06 8.78
CA GLN A 422 -34.17 -7.66 9.62
C GLN A 422 -32.83 -7.76 8.88
N MET A 423 -32.87 -8.05 7.57
CA MET A 423 -31.68 -8.03 6.72
C MET A 423 -31.02 -6.66 6.66
N LEU A 424 -31.83 -5.60 6.55
CA LEU A 424 -31.33 -4.23 6.61
C LEU A 424 -30.71 -3.89 7.96
N GLU A 425 -31.33 -4.27 9.08
CA GLU A 425 -30.75 -4.06 10.42
C GLU A 425 -29.40 -4.75 10.57
N ARG A 426 -29.26 -5.97 10.04
CA ARG A 426 -28.01 -6.75 10.07
C ARG A 426 -26.87 -6.05 9.33
N PHE A 427 -27.18 -5.32 8.26
CA PHE A 427 -26.21 -4.51 7.51
C PHE A 427 -26.08 -3.08 8.06
N LEU A 428 -26.38 -2.89 9.35
CA LEU A 428 -26.27 -1.63 10.08
C LEU A 428 -27.20 -0.52 9.57
N PHE A 429 -28.30 -0.87 8.90
CA PHE A 429 -29.36 0.07 8.57
C PHE A 429 -30.44 0.07 9.64
N THR A 430 -30.33 1.01 10.58
CA THR A 430 -31.31 1.24 11.65
C THR A 430 -32.74 1.42 11.11
N ARG A 431 -33.75 1.09 11.93
CA ARG A 431 -35.17 1.24 11.54
C ARG A 431 -35.55 2.63 10.99
N PRO A 432 -35.08 3.76 11.55
CA PRO A 432 -35.36 5.07 10.98
C PRO A 432 -34.74 5.26 9.59
N THR A 433 -33.52 4.78 9.36
CA THR A 433 -32.80 4.92 8.09
C THR A 433 -33.40 4.08 6.98
N GLN A 434 -34.06 2.95 7.28
CA GLN A 434 -34.70 2.11 6.26
C GLN A 434 -35.77 2.83 5.41
N ARG A 435 -36.34 3.93 5.93
CA ARG A 435 -37.34 4.74 5.22
C ARG A 435 -36.75 5.88 4.39
N THR A 436 -35.44 6.06 4.40
CA THR A 436 -34.79 7.10 3.60
C THR A 436 -34.77 6.73 2.12
N HIS A 437 -34.85 7.75 1.27
CA HIS A 437 -34.71 7.59 -0.17
C HIS A 437 -33.25 7.34 -0.56
N ILE A 438 -33.05 6.54 -1.61
CA ILE A 438 -31.71 6.14 -2.08
C ILE A 438 -30.85 7.34 -2.47
N ARG A 439 -31.43 8.40 -3.06
CA ARG A 439 -30.71 9.66 -3.37
C ARG A 439 -30.02 10.35 -2.18
N ARG A 440 -30.43 10.05 -0.94
CA ARG A 440 -29.84 10.65 0.28
C ARG A 440 -28.73 9.80 0.90
N LEU A 441 -28.54 8.59 0.38
CA LEU A 441 -27.52 7.69 0.88
C LEU A 441 -26.14 8.12 0.37
N SER A 442 -25.15 7.98 1.24
CA SER A 442 -23.73 8.08 0.84
C SER A 442 -23.36 6.96 -0.14
N GLY A 443 -22.26 7.14 -0.89
CA GLY A 443 -21.77 6.12 -1.83
C GLY A 443 -21.54 4.75 -1.15
N GLY A 444 -20.95 4.75 0.05
CA GLY A 444 -20.77 3.52 0.85
C GLY A 444 -22.09 2.88 1.29
N GLU A 445 -23.08 3.67 1.71
CA GLU A 445 -24.43 3.16 2.02
C GLU A 445 -25.14 2.58 0.79
N ARG A 446 -25.00 3.22 -0.38
CA ARG A 446 -25.53 2.68 -1.65
C ARG A 446 -24.87 1.34 -1.98
N ARG A 447 -23.54 1.22 -1.87
CA ARG A 447 -22.83 -0.04 -2.12
C ARG A 447 -23.24 -1.16 -1.17
N ARG A 448 -23.40 -0.85 0.12
CA ARG A 448 -23.94 -1.81 1.10
C ARG A 448 -25.34 -2.29 0.74
N LEU A 449 -26.20 -1.37 0.30
CA LEU A 449 -27.55 -1.71 -0.15
C LEU A 449 -27.54 -2.57 -1.42
N TYR A 450 -26.63 -2.30 -2.36
CA TYR A 450 -26.45 -3.10 -3.56
C TYR A 450 -26.03 -4.52 -3.23
N LEU A 451 -25.00 -4.66 -2.38
CA LEU A 451 -24.53 -5.95 -1.90
C LEU A 451 -25.68 -6.72 -1.26
N LEU A 452 -26.48 -6.07 -0.41
CA LEU A 452 -27.63 -6.69 0.23
C LEU A 452 -28.65 -7.19 -0.81
N LYS A 453 -28.94 -6.40 -1.86
CA LYS A 453 -29.84 -6.81 -2.94
C LYS A 453 -29.34 -8.10 -3.62
N VAL A 454 -28.06 -8.17 -3.97
CA VAL A 454 -27.45 -9.37 -4.59
C VAL A 454 -27.57 -10.59 -3.67
N LEU A 455 -27.39 -10.41 -2.36
CA LEU A 455 -27.55 -11.50 -1.39
C LEU A 455 -29.01 -11.94 -1.22
N MET A 456 -29.97 -11.02 -1.38
CA MET A 456 -31.41 -11.30 -1.30
C MET A 456 -31.94 -12.10 -2.49
N GLU A 457 -31.19 -12.23 -3.59
CA GLU A 457 -31.54 -13.08 -4.74
C GLU A 457 -31.37 -14.59 -4.47
N GLU A 458 -30.94 -14.96 -3.26
CA GLU A 458 -30.58 -16.32 -2.86
C GLU A 458 -29.59 -16.99 -3.85
N PRO A 459 -28.46 -16.32 -4.20
CA PRO A 459 -27.48 -16.89 -5.12
C PRO A 459 -26.80 -18.10 -4.48
N ASN A 460 -26.29 -18.97 -5.34
CA ASN A 460 -25.56 -20.15 -4.91
C ASN A 460 -24.10 -20.15 -5.42
N VAL A 461 -23.80 -19.25 -6.35
CA VAL A 461 -22.45 -18.82 -6.72
C VAL A 461 -22.42 -17.29 -6.57
N LEU A 462 -21.41 -16.77 -5.86
CA LEU A 462 -21.26 -15.34 -5.62
C LEU A 462 -19.98 -14.84 -6.29
N PHE A 463 -20.13 -13.87 -7.19
CA PHE A 463 -19.03 -13.13 -7.79
C PHE A 463 -18.94 -11.76 -7.14
N LEU A 464 -17.78 -11.46 -6.57
CA LEU A 464 -17.50 -10.21 -5.88
C LEU A 464 -16.34 -9.51 -6.57
N ASP A 465 -16.63 -8.49 -7.37
CA ASP A 465 -15.60 -7.66 -8.00
C ASP A 465 -15.31 -6.44 -7.12
N GLU A 466 -14.17 -6.47 -6.43
CA GLU A 466 -13.71 -5.43 -5.50
C GLU A 466 -14.74 -5.08 -4.40
N PRO A 467 -15.24 -6.07 -3.63
CA PRO A 467 -16.31 -5.87 -2.65
C PRO A 467 -15.90 -4.95 -1.51
N THR A 468 -14.60 -4.82 -1.24
CA THR A 468 -14.10 -4.10 -0.08
C THR A 468 -14.01 -2.59 -0.28
N ASN A 469 -14.04 -2.11 -1.53
CA ASN A 469 -13.94 -0.68 -1.82
C ASN A 469 -15.16 0.08 -1.28
N ASP A 470 -14.89 1.16 -0.54
CA ASP A 470 -15.87 2.07 0.08
C ASP A 470 -16.77 1.42 1.16
N LEU A 471 -16.39 0.23 1.66
CA LEU A 471 -16.99 -0.38 2.86
C LEU A 471 -16.15 -0.07 4.10
N ASP A 472 -16.82 0.24 5.22
CA ASP A 472 -16.12 0.41 6.49
C ASP A 472 -15.68 -0.91 7.11
N THR A 473 -14.72 -0.84 8.04
CA THR A 473 -14.16 -2.02 8.71
C THR A 473 -15.22 -2.87 9.41
N THR A 474 -16.30 -2.27 9.92
CA THR A 474 -17.40 -2.98 10.59
C THR A 474 -18.27 -3.72 9.58
N THR A 475 -18.64 -3.08 8.47
CA THR A 475 -19.39 -3.74 7.39
C THR A 475 -18.56 -4.86 6.76
N LEU A 476 -17.25 -4.66 6.59
CA LEU A 476 -16.34 -5.70 6.09
C LEU A 476 -16.37 -6.94 6.99
N SER A 477 -16.31 -6.77 8.32
CA SER A 477 -16.44 -7.90 9.25
C SER A 477 -17.76 -8.65 9.08
N ILE A 478 -18.87 -7.91 8.94
CA ILE A 478 -20.20 -8.49 8.71
C ILE A 478 -20.23 -9.30 7.41
N LEU A 479 -19.64 -8.76 6.33
CA LEU A 479 -19.55 -9.46 5.05
C LEU A 479 -18.67 -10.70 5.14
N GLU A 480 -17.53 -10.61 5.82
CA GLU A 480 -16.64 -11.75 6.06
C GLU A 480 -17.36 -12.86 6.83
N ASP A 481 -18.03 -12.54 7.93
CA ASP A 481 -18.80 -13.50 8.74
C ASP A 481 -19.91 -14.18 7.91
N TYR A 482 -20.56 -13.43 7.04
CA TYR A 482 -21.54 -13.95 6.10
C TYR A 482 -20.89 -14.91 5.09
N LEU A 483 -19.77 -14.52 4.50
CA LEU A 483 -19.07 -15.33 3.52
C LEU A 483 -18.53 -16.61 4.16
N ASP A 484 -18.03 -16.58 5.38
CA ASP A 484 -17.58 -17.76 6.14
C ASP A 484 -18.69 -18.83 6.25
N GLN A 485 -19.94 -18.39 6.44
CA GLN A 485 -21.11 -19.28 6.58
C GLN A 485 -21.79 -19.65 5.26
N PHE A 486 -21.42 -19.01 4.14
CA PHE A 486 -22.07 -19.21 2.85
C PHE A 486 -21.82 -20.64 2.29
N PRO A 487 -22.85 -21.46 1.98
CA PRO A 487 -22.63 -22.84 1.55
C PRO A 487 -22.24 -23.03 0.08
N GLY A 488 -22.23 -21.92 -0.69
CA GLY A 488 -22.02 -21.90 -2.12
C GLY A 488 -20.57 -21.70 -2.53
N VAL A 489 -20.37 -21.34 -3.80
CA VAL A 489 -19.07 -20.96 -4.34
C VAL A 489 -18.88 -19.46 -4.23
N VAL A 490 -17.70 -19.01 -3.83
CA VAL A 490 -17.35 -17.58 -3.84
C VAL A 490 -16.13 -17.37 -4.72
N ILE A 491 -16.29 -16.47 -5.69
CA ILE A 491 -15.19 -15.98 -6.52
C ILE A 491 -15.07 -14.49 -6.27
N THR A 492 -13.93 -14.05 -5.75
CA THR A 492 -13.71 -12.65 -5.39
C THR A 492 -12.46 -12.09 -6.04
N VAL A 493 -12.57 -10.87 -6.55
CA VAL A 493 -11.45 -10.01 -6.91
C VAL A 493 -11.35 -8.99 -5.78
N SER A 494 -10.20 -8.88 -5.13
CA SER A 494 -9.99 -7.88 -4.08
C SER A 494 -8.51 -7.53 -3.99
N HIS A 495 -8.25 -6.28 -3.64
CA HIS A 495 -6.94 -5.81 -3.21
C HIS A 495 -6.75 -5.86 -1.69
N ASP A 496 -7.83 -6.08 -0.94
CA ASP A 496 -7.78 -6.23 0.52
C ASP A 496 -7.22 -7.60 0.90
N ARG A 497 -5.99 -7.59 1.42
CA ARG A 497 -5.25 -8.78 1.82
C ARG A 497 -5.91 -9.49 3.00
N TYR A 498 -6.49 -8.75 3.94
CA TYR A 498 -7.13 -9.33 5.12
C TYR A 498 -8.40 -10.07 4.72
N PHE A 499 -9.21 -9.44 3.87
CA PHE A 499 -10.41 -10.06 3.31
C PHE A 499 -10.09 -11.34 2.54
N LEU A 500 -9.04 -11.32 1.69
CA LEU A 500 -8.61 -12.51 0.95
C LEU A 500 -8.14 -13.64 1.88
N ASP A 501 -7.30 -13.35 2.87
CA ASP A 501 -6.82 -14.35 3.83
C ASP A 501 -7.94 -15.05 4.59
N ARG A 502 -9.04 -14.34 4.83
CA ARG A 502 -10.18 -14.87 5.57
C ARG A 502 -11.14 -15.69 4.70
N VAL A 503 -11.44 -15.20 3.50
CA VAL A 503 -12.52 -15.75 2.66
C VAL A 503 -12.03 -16.81 1.67
N VAL A 504 -10.75 -16.78 1.28
CA VAL A 504 -10.23 -17.53 0.12
C VAL A 504 -9.29 -18.66 0.53
N ASP A 505 -9.48 -19.84 -0.09
CA ASP A 505 -8.61 -21.01 0.08
C ASP A 505 -7.66 -21.22 -1.12
N ARG A 506 -7.97 -20.59 -2.26
CA ARG A 506 -7.30 -20.80 -3.53
C ARG A 506 -7.16 -19.50 -4.33
N LEU A 507 -5.97 -19.20 -4.82
CA LEU A 507 -5.67 -17.97 -5.55
C LEU A 507 -5.40 -18.25 -7.04
N LEU A 508 -5.97 -17.40 -7.88
CA LEU A 508 -5.60 -17.21 -9.28
C LEU A 508 -4.78 -15.92 -9.39
N VAL A 509 -3.49 -16.09 -9.67
CA VAL A 509 -2.50 -15.01 -9.70
C VAL A 509 -2.19 -14.64 -11.14
N PHE A 510 -2.60 -13.45 -11.54
CA PHE A 510 -2.36 -12.88 -12.86
C PHE A 510 -0.98 -12.20 -12.87
N LYS A 511 -0.02 -12.81 -13.56
CA LYS A 511 1.38 -12.32 -13.62
C LYS A 511 1.63 -11.34 -14.78
N GLY A 512 0.68 -11.20 -15.70
CA GLY A 512 0.85 -10.46 -16.95
C GLY A 512 1.19 -11.35 -18.13
N ASP A 513 1.19 -10.76 -19.33
CA ASP A 513 1.49 -11.42 -20.61
C ASP A 513 0.68 -12.72 -20.85
N GLY A 514 -0.59 -12.71 -20.45
CA GLY A 514 -1.49 -13.85 -20.62
C GLY A 514 -1.33 -14.99 -19.59
N GLN A 515 -0.38 -14.89 -18.65
CA GLN A 515 -0.10 -15.96 -17.69
C GLN A 515 -0.91 -15.85 -16.40
N VAL A 516 -1.63 -16.94 -16.08
CA VAL A 516 -2.37 -17.11 -14.83
C VAL A 516 -1.81 -18.31 -14.08
N SER A 517 -1.24 -18.08 -12.90
CA SER A 517 -0.75 -19.13 -12.00
C SER A 517 -1.75 -19.44 -10.89
N ARG A 518 -1.71 -20.67 -10.39
CA ARG A 518 -2.61 -21.16 -9.32
C ARG A 518 -1.81 -21.34 -8.04
N TYR A 519 -2.40 -20.95 -6.93
CA TYR A 519 -1.84 -21.17 -5.61
C TYR A 519 -2.92 -21.71 -4.67
N GLN A 520 -2.55 -22.68 -3.84
CA GLN A 520 -3.43 -23.27 -2.84
C GLN A 520 -2.94 -22.82 -1.46
N GLY A 521 -3.75 -22.06 -0.73
CA GLY A 521 -3.38 -21.45 0.54
C GLY A 521 -3.83 -19.99 0.64
N SER A 522 -3.46 -19.37 1.75
CA SER A 522 -3.79 -17.96 2.03
C SER A 522 -2.98 -17.00 1.15
N TYR A 523 -3.42 -15.74 1.09
CA TYR A 523 -2.69 -14.68 0.40
C TYR A 523 -1.34 -14.39 1.07
N SER A 524 -1.32 -14.39 2.40
CA SER A 524 -0.11 -14.18 3.19
C SER A 524 0.97 -15.24 2.93
N ASP A 525 0.57 -16.52 2.83
CA ASP A 525 1.50 -17.62 2.53
C ASP A 525 2.11 -17.47 1.12
N TRP A 526 1.27 -17.13 0.15
CA TRP A 526 1.70 -16.87 -1.23
C TRP A 526 2.73 -15.75 -1.30
N LEU A 527 2.49 -14.63 -0.61
CA LEU A 527 3.37 -13.47 -0.60
C LEU A 527 4.73 -13.79 0.01
N ASP A 528 4.76 -14.54 1.11
CA ASP A 528 6.00 -14.96 1.77
C ASP A 528 6.83 -15.90 0.89
N GLU A 529 6.16 -16.81 0.18
CA GLU A 529 6.81 -17.71 -0.77
C GLU A 529 7.36 -16.95 -1.98
N GLU A 530 6.60 -16.01 -2.53
CA GLU A 530 7.05 -15.15 -3.61
C GLU A 530 8.27 -14.32 -3.21
N LYS A 531 8.27 -13.73 -2.01
CA LYS A 531 9.43 -12.98 -1.47
C LYS A 531 10.67 -13.87 -1.32
N LYS A 532 10.50 -15.12 -0.85
CA LYS A 532 11.60 -16.09 -0.76
C LYS A 532 12.12 -16.45 -2.14
N GLN A 533 11.23 -16.68 -3.11
CA GLN A 533 11.61 -16.97 -4.49
C GLN A 533 12.32 -15.79 -5.16
N GLN A 534 11.85 -14.55 -4.97
CA GLN A 534 12.50 -13.35 -5.49
C GLN A 534 13.87 -13.10 -4.84
N LYS A 535 14.01 -13.33 -3.53
CA LYS A 535 15.30 -13.24 -2.84
C LYS A 535 16.27 -14.31 -3.35
N ALA A 536 15.81 -15.56 -3.49
CA ALA A 536 16.61 -16.65 -4.03
C ALA A 536 17.00 -16.39 -5.50
N ALA A 537 16.09 -15.87 -6.32
CA ALA A 537 16.35 -15.50 -7.71
C ALA A 537 17.33 -14.32 -7.82
N ASN A 538 17.22 -13.32 -6.95
CA ASN A 538 18.18 -12.21 -6.89
C ASN A 538 19.54 -12.67 -6.38
N GLU A 539 19.60 -13.58 -5.40
CA GLU A 539 20.85 -14.19 -4.93
C GLU A 539 21.50 -15.05 -6.02
N GLN A 540 20.71 -15.84 -6.77
CA GLN A 540 21.19 -16.60 -7.92
C GLN A 540 21.65 -15.68 -9.06
N ALA A 541 20.89 -14.64 -9.41
CA ALA A 541 21.26 -13.66 -10.43
C ALA A 541 22.52 -12.88 -10.02
N LYS A 542 22.69 -12.58 -8.72
CA LYS A 542 23.90 -11.94 -8.19
C LYS A 542 25.09 -12.90 -8.21
N GLN A 543 24.89 -14.18 -7.89
CA GLN A 543 25.91 -15.22 -8.02
C GLN A 543 26.28 -15.52 -9.48
N GLU A 544 25.32 -15.45 -10.42
CA GLU A 544 25.57 -15.59 -11.86
C GLU A 544 26.21 -14.34 -12.45
N ALA A 545 25.86 -13.15 -11.99
CA ALA A 545 26.52 -11.90 -12.36
C ALA A 545 27.95 -11.84 -11.81
N ASP A 546 28.18 -12.32 -10.58
CA ASP A 546 29.53 -12.47 -10.00
C ASP A 546 30.33 -13.58 -10.71
N LYS A 547 29.68 -14.68 -11.14
CA LYS A 547 30.31 -15.69 -12.00
C LYS A 547 30.65 -15.15 -13.39
N LYS A 548 29.78 -14.33 -14.00
CA LYS A 548 30.04 -13.68 -15.30
C LYS A 548 31.13 -12.61 -15.20
N LYS A 549 31.16 -11.82 -14.13
CA LYS A 549 32.26 -10.89 -13.82
C LYS A 549 33.58 -11.62 -13.52
N ASN A 550 33.55 -12.82 -12.94
CA ASN A 550 34.75 -13.64 -12.75
C ASN A 550 35.16 -14.43 -14.00
N SER A 551 34.26 -14.71 -14.95
CA SER A 551 34.60 -15.40 -16.20
C SER A 551 35.21 -14.47 -17.27
N GLU A 552 35.08 -13.15 -17.12
CA GLU A 552 35.78 -12.15 -17.95
C GLU A 552 37.13 -11.70 -17.37
N LYS A 553 37.56 -12.23 -16.22
CA LYS A 553 38.96 -12.11 -15.83
C LYS A 553 39.77 -13.09 -16.67
N LYS A 554 40.55 -12.56 -17.63
CA LYS A 554 41.64 -13.27 -18.32
C LYS A 554 42.37 -14.17 -17.31
N PRO A 555 42.73 -15.41 -17.69
CA PRO A 555 43.37 -16.34 -16.77
C PRO A 555 44.61 -15.65 -16.17
N LYS A 556 44.63 -15.50 -14.84
CA LYS A 556 45.81 -14.97 -14.13
C LYS A 556 47.00 -15.84 -14.52
N GLN A 557 47.91 -15.30 -15.32
CA GLN A 557 49.19 -15.95 -15.64
C GLN A 557 49.95 -16.13 -14.33
N LYS A 558 50.02 -17.36 -13.83
CA LYS A 558 50.96 -17.68 -12.75
C LYS A 558 52.35 -17.75 -13.35
N LEU A 559 53.34 -17.17 -12.65
CA LEU A 559 54.76 -17.41 -12.94
C LEU A 559 54.99 -18.92 -12.94
N SER A 560 55.65 -19.42 -13.98
CA SER A 560 56.09 -20.82 -14.06
C SER A 560 57.01 -21.13 -12.87
N TYR A 561 57.09 -22.39 -12.44
CA TYR A 561 57.99 -22.81 -11.35
C TYR A 561 59.44 -22.34 -11.57
N ARG A 562 59.90 -22.32 -12.83
CA ARG A 562 61.22 -21.82 -13.22
C ARG A 562 61.37 -20.31 -13.04
N GLU A 563 60.32 -19.53 -13.31
CA GLU A 563 60.34 -18.07 -13.16
C GLU A 563 60.26 -17.66 -11.68
N GLN A 564 59.65 -18.47 -10.82
CA GLN A 564 59.66 -18.25 -9.36
C GLN A 564 61.04 -18.49 -8.74
N GLU A 565 61.77 -19.48 -9.25
CA GLU A 565 63.14 -19.78 -8.84
C GLU A 565 64.11 -18.72 -9.38
N GLU A 566 63.90 -18.26 -10.62
CA GLU A 566 64.61 -17.15 -11.23
C GLU A 566 64.40 -15.85 -10.45
N TRP A 567 63.16 -15.50 -10.08
CA TRP A 567 62.88 -14.30 -9.27
C TRP A 567 63.59 -14.29 -7.91
N LYS A 568 63.77 -15.46 -7.28
CA LYS A 568 64.47 -15.55 -5.99
C LYS A 568 65.99 -15.39 -6.11
N THR A 569 66.56 -15.62 -7.29
CA THR A 569 68.01 -15.72 -7.50
C THR A 569 68.56 -14.61 -8.38
N ILE A 570 67.70 -13.87 -9.09
CA ILE A 570 68.11 -12.82 -10.02
C ILE A 570 68.70 -11.60 -9.31
N GLU A 571 68.25 -11.27 -8.09
CA GLU A 571 68.82 -10.18 -7.29
C GLU A 571 70.24 -10.51 -6.84
N ASP A 572 70.46 -11.74 -6.35
CA ASP A 572 71.79 -12.25 -6.00
C ASP A 572 72.72 -12.24 -7.23
N ARG A 573 72.20 -12.61 -8.40
CA ARG A 573 72.96 -12.60 -9.66
C ARG A 573 73.35 -11.19 -10.10
N ILE A 574 72.45 -10.20 -10.00
CA ILE A 574 72.75 -8.79 -10.29
C ILE A 574 73.87 -8.31 -9.35
N MET A 575 73.72 -8.56 -8.05
CA MET A 575 74.73 -8.19 -7.05
C MET A 575 76.10 -8.82 -7.36
N THR A 576 76.14 -10.08 -7.80
CA THR A 576 77.39 -10.77 -8.15
C THR A 576 78.05 -10.17 -9.38
N ILE A 577 77.25 -9.83 -10.41
CA ILE A 577 77.76 -9.18 -11.63
C ILE A 577 78.28 -7.78 -11.33
N GLU A 578 77.61 -7.01 -10.47
CA GLU A 578 78.06 -5.68 -10.03
C GLU A 578 79.39 -5.75 -9.27
N GLU A 579 79.55 -6.71 -8.34
CA GLU A 579 80.81 -6.94 -7.63
C GLU A 579 81.95 -7.35 -8.59
N GLU A 580 81.66 -8.19 -9.59
CA GLU A 580 82.62 -8.57 -10.62
C GLU A 580 83.00 -7.38 -11.53
N LEU A 581 82.06 -6.50 -11.84
CA LEU A 581 82.27 -5.30 -12.64
C LEU A 581 83.15 -4.28 -11.90
N GLU A 582 82.91 -4.11 -10.60
CA GLU A 582 83.76 -3.27 -9.73
C GLU A 582 85.18 -3.82 -9.65
N ALA A 583 85.34 -5.14 -9.45
CA ALA A 583 86.64 -5.79 -9.43
C ALA A 583 87.39 -5.72 -10.77
N VAL A 584 86.68 -5.81 -11.90
CA VAL A 584 87.27 -5.64 -13.24
C VAL A 584 87.65 -4.19 -13.50
N SER A 585 86.84 -3.22 -13.05
CA SER A 585 87.16 -1.79 -13.13
C SER A 585 88.43 -1.46 -12.34
N ASP A 586 88.55 -1.94 -11.11
CA ASP A 586 89.76 -1.79 -10.29
C ASP A 586 90.99 -2.47 -10.92
N ALA A 587 90.78 -3.62 -11.57
CA ALA A 587 91.83 -4.32 -12.31
C ALA A 587 92.28 -3.53 -13.55
N ILE A 588 91.38 -2.81 -14.23
CA ILE A 588 91.71 -1.93 -15.36
C ILE A 588 92.53 -0.73 -14.87
N ASP A 589 92.11 -0.10 -13.77
CA ASP A 589 92.80 1.07 -13.20
C ASP A 589 94.20 0.73 -12.67
N SER A 590 94.41 -0.52 -12.22
CA SER A 590 95.72 -1.02 -11.78
C SER A 590 96.58 -1.62 -12.91
N CYS A 591 96.02 -1.82 -14.10
CA CYS A 591 96.71 -2.35 -15.27
C CYS A 591 97.46 -1.22 -16.00
N GLY A 592 98.67 -0.89 -15.54
CA GLY A 592 99.50 0.22 -16.06
C GLY A 592 99.70 0.25 -17.60
N SER A 593 100.85 -0.23 -18.11
CA SER A 593 101.21 -0.13 -19.55
C SER A 593 101.11 -1.46 -20.32
N ASP A 594 100.38 -2.44 -19.79
CA ASP A 594 100.19 -3.76 -20.40
C ASP A 594 98.93 -3.77 -21.29
N PHE A 595 99.11 -3.36 -22.54
CA PHE A 595 98.03 -3.13 -23.51
C PHE A 595 97.19 -4.39 -23.81
N ASP A 596 97.80 -5.58 -23.78
CA ASP A 596 97.08 -6.83 -24.08
C ASP A 596 96.15 -7.22 -22.92
N LYS A 597 96.60 -7.08 -21.66
CA LYS A 597 95.75 -7.32 -20.48
C LYS A 597 94.65 -6.28 -20.33
N ALA A 598 94.95 -5.01 -20.60
CA ALA A 598 93.93 -3.95 -20.57
C ALA A 598 92.80 -4.26 -21.56
N ARG A 599 93.14 -4.72 -22.77
CA ARG A 599 92.15 -5.10 -23.78
C ARG A 599 91.28 -6.29 -23.34
N GLU A 600 91.87 -7.34 -22.77
CA GLU A 600 91.09 -8.48 -22.25
C GLU A 600 90.15 -8.06 -21.11
N LEU A 601 90.59 -7.16 -20.23
CA LEU A 601 89.75 -6.64 -19.15
C LEU A 601 88.63 -5.74 -19.66
N TYR A 602 88.87 -4.91 -20.68
CA TYR A 602 87.82 -4.12 -21.34
C TYR A 602 86.79 -5.00 -22.06
N GLU A 603 87.22 -6.06 -22.76
CA GLU A 603 86.29 -7.02 -23.39
C GLU A 603 85.46 -7.74 -22.32
N LYS A 604 86.06 -8.09 -21.18
CA LYS A 604 85.36 -8.69 -20.04
C LYS A 604 84.39 -7.71 -19.37
N GLN A 605 84.78 -6.45 -19.19
CA GLN A 605 83.91 -5.40 -18.65
C GLN A 605 82.68 -5.21 -19.53
N GLN A 606 82.88 -5.08 -20.85
CA GLN A 606 81.77 -4.89 -21.80
C GLN A 606 80.80 -6.08 -21.80
N GLN A 607 81.32 -7.30 -21.61
CA GLN A 607 80.50 -8.49 -21.49
C GLN A 607 79.70 -8.52 -20.18
N LEU A 608 80.32 -8.17 -19.05
CA LEU A 608 79.64 -8.05 -17.75
C LEU A 608 78.59 -6.94 -17.74
N GLU A 609 78.85 -5.79 -18.38
CA GLU A 609 77.86 -4.71 -18.56
C GLU A 609 76.64 -5.18 -19.36
N THR A 610 76.87 -5.93 -20.43
CA THR A 610 75.79 -6.51 -21.24
C THR A 610 74.99 -7.56 -20.45
N ASP A 611 75.67 -8.39 -19.65
CA ASP A 611 75.03 -9.39 -18.80
C ASP A 611 74.23 -8.75 -17.66
N LEU A 612 74.71 -7.64 -17.09
CA LEU A 612 74.02 -6.83 -16.09
C LEU A 612 72.74 -6.22 -16.67
N GLU A 613 72.83 -5.58 -17.84
CA GLU A 613 71.68 -4.97 -18.51
C GLU A 613 70.59 -6.03 -18.81
N ASN A 614 71.00 -7.21 -19.28
CA ASN A 614 70.08 -8.33 -19.51
C ASN A 614 69.43 -8.84 -18.22
N ALA A 615 70.18 -8.94 -17.12
CA ALA A 615 69.66 -9.36 -15.83
C ALA A 615 68.69 -8.32 -15.23
N MET A 616 68.99 -7.03 -15.35
CA MET A 616 68.13 -5.93 -14.90
C MET A 616 66.81 -5.87 -15.70
N ASN A 617 66.87 -5.97 -17.03
CA ASN A 617 65.68 -6.03 -17.88
C ASN A 617 64.78 -7.22 -17.53
N ARG A 618 65.41 -8.37 -17.22
CA ARG A 618 64.69 -9.58 -16.82
C ARG A 618 64.07 -9.44 -15.43
N TRP A 619 64.74 -8.77 -14.49
CA TRP A 619 64.18 -8.43 -13.17
C TRP A 619 62.98 -7.48 -13.31
N GLU A 620 63.07 -6.45 -14.16
CA GLU A 620 61.97 -5.52 -14.41
C GLU A 620 60.74 -6.24 -15.00
N GLU A 621 60.94 -7.14 -15.96
CA GLU A 621 59.86 -7.95 -16.54
C GLU A 621 59.17 -8.84 -15.48
N LEU A 622 59.96 -9.50 -14.62
CA LEU A 622 59.42 -10.33 -13.54
C LEU A 622 58.72 -9.48 -12.46
N SER A 623 59.23 -8.29 -12.15
CA SER A 623 58.64 -7.35 -11.19
C SER A 623 57.25 -6.87 -11.62
N ILE A 624 57.11 -6.42 -12.88
CA ILE A 624 55.81 -6.01 -13.45
C ILE A 624 54.79 -7.17 -13.41
N ARG A 625 55.25 -8.39 -13.66
CA ARG A 625 54.42 -9.60 -13.55
C ARG A 625 54.03 -9.92 -12.11
N VAL A 626 54.88 -9.66 -11.11
CA VAL A 626 54.56 -9.86 -9.69
C VAL A 626 53.61 -8.77 -9.17
N GLU A 627 53.79 -7.51 -9.55
CA GLU A 627 52.91 -6.40 -9.14
C GLU A 627 51.49 -6.53 -9.71
N SER A 628 51.38 -6.94 -10.97
CA SER A 628 50.08 -7.24 -11.61
C SER A 628 49.36 -8.44 -10.98
N MET A 629 50.03 -9.26 -10.16
CA MET A 629 49.39 -10.31 -9.36
C MET A 629 48.84 -9.82 -8.02
N LYS A 630 49.43 -8.75 -7.45
CA LYS A 630 49.04 -8.16 -6.15
C LYS A 630 47.88 -7.16 -6.28
N SER A 631 47.70 -6.58 -7.47
CA SER A 631 46.51 -5.79 -7.86
C SER A 631 45.37 -6.69 -8.32
#